data_AF-A0A7Z7B063-F1
#
_entry.id   AF-A0A7Z7B063-F1
#
_cell.length_a   1.000
_cell.length_b   1.000
_cell.length_c   1.000
_cell.angle_alpha   90.00
_cell.angle_beta   90.00
_cell.angle_gamma   90.00
#
_symmetry.space_group_name_H-M   'P 1'
#
loop_
_entity.id
_entity.type
_entity.pdbx_description
1 polymer ?
#
loop_
_entity_poly.entity_id
_entity_poly.type
_entity_poly.pdbx_seq_one_letter_code
_entity_poly.pdbx_strand_id
1 'polypeptide(L)'
;MCSITGFFNNDNSLEYTLSSLEITKNRGLDGIGICTAESVFRAENVDSLRINTEIPESNVLGHRLHSMVNFVLQPLVYKGRIVANCEIYNWKELAEKYEIEAENDTDLLIQLIEKRNGDNESNMMHLIDEVLREVIGVYAIAYWLGDTVYIARDIVGLKPLWYSNSGSDGFAFCSEKKALARNGFADIKELNPREILAYNIRTGNLEKFNREFFSITPEHEGSIAEIEKVMLEKLEDAISIRMPEEKFGILFSGGLDSTIIASLCKLMGKKPGIDFTCYTAGLAGVQLPPDVEYAKKMAEELGLDLKIKIIDLDEVEEYLKDVVPLVEDSNVPKVGVALTIYAACIAAREDGIRVMFSGSGADEIFAGYDRHKRSTDISRDCYADVLKIYEKNTYRDDVVSMNNNIELRVPYLDKRFVDYCLKIPPEYKINEEQNKLILRMLAEEIGIPAEVSQRRKQAAQYGSRFDKAIGKLAKKAGCKTKTDYLKQFYGQPNLKLGVLFSSGKDSNYAMHVMQQQNYSIECLITIKSQNLDSYMFHTPNIDLARLQAEAMELPLIEELTKGEKEKELDDMKNAIIRAKDEFGIEGVITGALYSNYQRERIERVCDELGLKAFSPLWHIDQEKEMYQLLDLGFEFIFSSVAAYGLNKSWVGRIISEKDIEKLVKLNEKIGLNVAGEGGEFESFVTDGPMYHKKIEIKEMEVIERDEYTAKVVITNAVLVDKE
;
A
#
# COMPACT_ATOMS: atom_id res chain seq x y z
N MET A 1 -14.54 -3.43 13.90
CA MET A 1 -15.00 -2.32 13.04
C MET A 1 -16.00 -2.81 12.02
N CYS A 2 -17.01 -1.99 11.73
CA CYS A 2 -18.13 -2.33 10.86
C CYS A 2 -17.76 -2.71 9.41
N SER A 3 -18.73 -3.28 8.69
CA SER A 3 -18.72 -3.34 7.23
C SER A 3 -19.81 -2.45 6.67
N ILE A 4 -19.52 -1.70 5.61
CA ILE A 4 -20.52 -1.00 4.80
C ILE A 4 -20.56 -1.59 3.40
N THR A 5 -21.73 -1.59 2.78
CA THR A 5 -21.90 -2.00 1.39
C THR A 5 -23.11 -1.30 0.78
N GLY A 6 -23.12 -1.16 -0.55
CA GLY A 6 -24.28 -0.64 -1.26
C GLY A 6 -24.25 -1.04 -2.73
N PHE A 7 -25.43 -1.28 -3.28
CA PHE A 7 -25.66 -1.71 -4.66
C PHE A 7 -26.81 -0.89 -5.23
N PHE A 8 -26.58 -0.26 -6.38
CA PHE A 8 -27.48 0.71 -6.99
C PHE A 8 -27.66 0.40 -8.47
N ASN A 9 -28.84 0.70 -9.00
CA ASN A 9 -29.19 0.51 -10.41
C ASN A 9 -29.14 -0.95 -10.89
N ASN A 10 -29.46 -1.91 -10.01
CA ASN A 10 -29.47 -3.33 -10.36
C ASN A 10 -30.59 -4.08 -9.65
N ASP A 11 -31.41 -4.86 -10.38
CA ASP A 11 -32.54 -5.59 -9.78
C ASP A 11 -32.12 -6.66 -8.75
N ASN A 12 -30.84 -7.08 -8.77
CA ASN A 12 -30.26 -8.00 -7.79
C ASN A 12 -29.61 -7.29 -6.59
N SER A 13 -29.73 -5.96 -6.45
CA SER A 13 -29.07 -5.18 -5.39
C SER A 13 -29.34 -5.71 -3.98
N LEU A 14 -30.55 -6.20 -3.69
CA LEU A 14 -30.87 -6.84 -2.41
C LEU A 14 -30.02 -8.10 -2.18
N GLU A 15 -30.00 -9.03 -3.14
CA GLU A 15 -29.24 -10.28 -3.04
C GLU A 15 -27.73 -10.01 -2.95
N TYR A 16 -27.20 -9.07 -3.73
CA TYR A 16 -25.81 -8.65 -3.65
C TYR A 16 -25.47 -8.05 -2.28
N THR A 17 -26.38 -7.27 -1.71
CA THR A 17 -26.22 -6.72 -0.35
C THR A 17 -26.17 -7.84 0.68
N LEU A 18 -27.13 -8.77 0.67
CA LEU A 18 -27.18 -9.89 1.62
C LEU A 18 -25.95 -10.80 1.48
N SER A 19 -25.54 -11.12 0.25
CA SER A 19 -24.31 -11.86 -0.07
C SER A 19 -23.07 -11.16 0.49
N SER A 20 -22.96 -9.85 0.27
CA SER A 20 -21.82 -9.05 0.76
C SER A 20 -21.77 -9.00 2.28
N LEU A 21 -22.91 -8.85 2.96
CA LEU A 21 -22.99 -8.89 4.41
C LEU A 21 -22.60 -10.26 4.98
N GLU A 22 -22.82 -11.35 4.27
CA GLU A 22 -22.36 -12.69 4.70
C GLU A 22 -20.85 -12.86 4.47
N ILE A 23 -20.33 -12.37 3.34
CA ILE A 23 -18.90 -12.43 3.01
C ILE A 23 -18.06 -11.62 4.02
N THR A 24 -18.57 -10.48 4.50
CA THR A 24 -17.88 -9.59 5.45
C THR A 24 -18.30 -9.81 6.91
N LYS A 25 -18.92 -10.95 7.23
CA LYS A 25 -19.44 -11.24 8.57
C LYS A 25 -18.41 -11.10 9.71
N ASN A 26 -17.14 -11.33 9.42
CA ASN A 26 -16.08 -11.25 10.44
C ASN A 26 -15.72 -9.82 10.84
N ARG A 27 -16.22 -8.79 10.13
CA ARG A 27 -16.01 -7.39 10.50
C ARG A 27 -16.93 -6.94 11.64
N GLY A 28 -18.21 -7.35 11.59
CA GLY A 28 -19.24 -6.93 12.53
C GLY A 28 -20.14 -8.09 12.96
N LEU A 29 -20.07 -8.42 14.24
CA LEU A 29 -20.81 -9.52 14.87
C LEU A 29 -22.00 -9.04 15.70
N ASP A 30 -22.10 -7.74 15.98
CA ASP A 30 -23.01 -7.19 16.99
C ASP A 30 -24.41 -6.90 16.44
N GLY A 31 -24.56 -6.81 15.11
CA GLY A 31 -25.84 -6.66 14.45
C GLY A 31 -25.71 -6.33 12.96
N ILE A 32 -26.83 -6.37 12.25
CA ILE A 32 -26.86 -6.09 10.82
C ILE A 32 -28.09 -5.27 10.42
N GLY A 33 -28.00 -4.59 9.30
CA GLY A 33 -29.15 -3.90 8.73
C GLY A 33 -28.99 -3.59 7.26
N ILE A 34 -30.12 -3.32 6.62
CA ILE A 34 -30.24 -2.84 5.26
C ILE A 34 -31.25 -1.70 5.18
N CYS A 35 -31.12 -0.83 4.18
CA CYS A 35 -32.16 0.12 3.86
C CYS A 35 -32.30 0.33 2.36
N THR A 36 -33.53 0.59 1.95
CA THR A 36 -33.95 0.95 0.60
C THR A 36 -34.42 2.41 0.60
N ALA A 37 -34.93 2.88 -0.54
CA ALA A 37 -35.51 4.23 -0.60
C ALA A 37 -36.74 4.39 0.30
N GLU A 38 -37.43 3.31 0.68
CA GLU A 38 -38.69 3.42 1.43
C GLU A 38 -38.61 2.80 2.83
N SER A 39 -37.69 1.85 3.04
CA SER A 39 -37.71 1.01 4.24
C SER A 39 -36.32 0.79 4.85
N VAL A 40 -36.30 0.50 6.15
CA VAL A 40 -35.09 0.14 6.93
C VAL A 40 -35.38 -1.14 7.69
N PHE A 41 -34.47 -2.10 7.62
CA PHE A 41 -34.57 -3.38 8.31
C PHE A 41 -33.29 -3.62 9.09
N ARG A 42 -33.42 -4.07 10.33
CA ARG A 42 -32.31 -4.34 11.25
C ARG A 42 -32.56 -5.66 11.95
N ALA A 43 -31.53 -6.50 12.07
CA ALA A 43 -31.64 -7.84 12.63
C ALA A 43 -30.32 -8.31 13.25
N GLU A 44 -30.35 -9.50 13.85
CA GLU A 44 -29.16 -10.15 14.42
C GLU A 44 -28.38 -10.96 13.36
N ASN A 45 -29.04 -11.48 12.32
CA ASN A 45 -28.45 -12.33 11.30
C ASN A 45 -29.11 -12.17 9.91
N VAL A 46 -28.38 -12.56 8.85
CA VAL A 46 -28.74 -12.30 7.44
C VAL A 46 -30.04 -13.00 7.05
N ASP A 47 -30.29 -14.20 7.57
CA ASP A 47 -31.52 -14.95 7.30
C ASP A 47 -32.77 -14.18 7.77
N SER A 48 -32.62 -13.38 8.83
CA SER A 48 -33.69 -12.52 9.36
C SER A 48 -33.87 -11.20 8.60
N LEU A 49 -32.97 -10.86 7.66
CA LEU A 49 -33.09 -9.68 6.78
C LEU A 49 -33.72 -10.01 5.42
N ARG A 50 -34.06 -11.27 5.14
CA ARG A 50 -34.73 -11.62 3.89
C ARG A 50 -36.13 -11.01 3.86
N ILE A 51 -36.28 -9.93 3.10
CA ILE A 51 -37.56 -9.29 2.87
C ILE A 51 -38.22 -10.01 1.69
N ASN A 52 -39.44 -10.52 1.86
CA ASN A 52 -40.27 -10.93 0.72
C ASN A 52 -40.86 -9.67 0.09
N THR A 53 -40.18 -9.12 -0.93
CA THR A 53 -40.74 -8.02 -1.74
C THR A 53 -41.33 -8.57 -3.04
N GLU A 54 -42.54 -8.13 -3.41
CA GLU A 54 -43.13 -8.46 -4.71
C GLU A 54 -42.45 -7.69 -5.86
N ILE A 55 -41.71 -6.62 -5.54
CA ILE A 55 -40.98 -5.75 -6.46
C ILE A 55 -39.49 -5.83 -6.12
N PRO A 56 -38.59 -6.02 -7.11
CA PRO A 56 -37.15 -5.96 -6.89
C PRO A 56 -36.71 -4.60 -6.35
N GLU A 57 -35.87 -4.61 -5.31
CA GLU A 57 -35.28 -3.40 -4.74
C GLU A 57 -33.96 -3.11 -5.46
N SER A 58 -33.98 -2.18 -6.42
CA SER A 58 -32.82 -1.93 -7.28
C SER A 58 -31.72 -1.10 -6.61
N ASN A 59 -31.97 -0.54 -5.42
CA ASN A 59 -31.06 0.34 -4.68
C ASN A 59 -31.07 0.01 -3.19
N VAL A 60 -29.96 -0.50 -2.66
CA VAL A 60 -29.86 -1.01 -1.29
C VAL A 60 -28.54 -0.60 -0.65
N LEU A 61 -28.61 -0.10 0.58
CA LEU A 61 -27.46 0.02 1.48
C LEU A 61 -27.49 -1.10 2.52
N GLY A 62 -26.32 -1.58 2.92
CA GLY A 62 -26.16 -2.59 3.96
C GLY A 62 -25.05 -2.24 4.94
N HIS A 63 -25.22 -2.70 6.18
CA HIS A 63 -24.27 -2.49 7.26
C HIS A 63 -24.17 -3.71 8.18
N ARG A 64 -22.94 -3.99 8.63
CA ARG A 64 -22.62 -4.92 9.74
C ARG A 64 -21.99 -4.14 10.89
N LEU A 65 -22.58 -4.22 12.07
CA LEU A 65 -22.16 -3.49 13.26
C LEU A 65 -21.08 -4.23 14.03
N HIS A 66 -20.04 -3.48 14.39
CA HIS A 66 -19.14 -3.78 15.48
C HIS A 66 -19.20 -2.58 16.44
N SER A 67 -19.98 -2.70 17.49
CA SER A 67 -20.37 -1.63 18.40
C SER A 67 -19.23 -1.28 19.36
N MET A 68 -18.63 -0.10 19.16
CA MET A 68 -17.61 0.47 20.06
C MET A 68 -18.13 1.66 20.87
N VAL A 69 -18.96 2.51 20.26
CA VAL A 69 -19.51 3.73 20.87
C VAL A 69 -21.02 3.64 20.86
N ASN A 70 -21.60 3.26 22.01
CA ASN A 70 -23.03 3.00 22.19
C ASN A 70 -23.61 1.98 21.19
N PHE A 71 -24.62 1.21 21.61
CA PHE A 71 -25.23 0.23 20.73
C PHE A 71 -26.28 0.90 19.83
N VAL A 72 -25.89 1.28 18.61
CA VAL A 72 -26.79 1.87 17.60
C VAL A 72 -26.69 1.08 16.29
N LEU A 73 -27.79 0.44 15.90
CA LEU A 73 -27.87 -0.33 14.65
C LEU A 73 -28.02 0.61 13.45
N GLN A 74 -27.16 0.43 12.45
CA GLN A 74 -27.24 1.11 11.15
C GLN A 74 -27.85 0.19 10.07
N PRO A 75 -28.39 0.71 8.95
CA PRO A 75 -28.37 2.10 8.48
C PRO A 75 -29.16 3.09 9.35
N LEU A 76 -28.74 4.37 9.39
CA LEU A 76 -29.48 5.47 10.03
C LEU A 76 -30.22 6.32 8.99
N VAL A 77 -31.38 6.86 9.36
CA VAL A 77 -32.26 7.59 8.45
C VAL A 77 -32.74 8.90 9.06
N TYR A 78 -32.49 9.99 8.34
CA TYR A 78 -32.96 11.35 8.59
C TYR A 78 -33.57 11.91 7.29
N LYS A 79 -33.12 13.06 6.77
CA LYS A 79 -33.46 13.48 5.40
C LYS A 79 -32.83 12.52 4.38
N GLY A 80 -31.61 12.06 4.65
CA GLY A 80 -30.91 11.01 3.90
C GLY A 80 -30.77 9.71 4.67
N ARG A 81 -29.99 8.78 4.11
CA ARG A 81 -29.62 7.49 4.71
C ARG A 81 -28.10 7.42 4.84
N ILE A 82 -27.58 6.97 5.97
CA ILE A 82 -26.13 6.79 6.14
C ILE A 82 -25.79 5.38 6.62
N VAL A 83 -24.68 4.86 6.10
CA VAL A 83 -23.92 3.76 6.69
C VAL A 83 -22.47 4.20 6.86
N ALA A 84 -21.85 3.86 7.98
CA ALA A 84 -20.48 4.23 8.29
C ALA A 84 -19.75 3.10 9.02
N ASN A 85 -18.54 2.81 8.56
CA ASN A 85 -17.51 2.19 9.38
C ASN A 85 -16.64 3.32 9.92
N CYS A 86 -16.94 3.83 11.11
CA CYS A 86 -16.24 4.98 11.68
C CYS A 86 -15.92 4.84 13.16
N GLU A 87 -14.96 5.64 13.58
CA GLU A 87 -14.67 6.00 14.97
C GLU A 87 -14.35 7.50 14.99
N ILE A 88 -15.34 8.32 15.36
CA ILE A 88 -15.15 9.78 15.47
C ILE A 88 -14.88 10.15 16.91
N TYR A 89 -13.61 10.30 17.27
CA TYR A 89 -13.18 10.49 18.65
C TYR A 89 -13.65 11.81 19.28
N ASN A 90 -13.86 12.85 18.48
CA ASN A 90 -14.38 14.15 18.95
C ASN A 90 -15.90 14.32 18.74
N TRP A 91 -16.66 13.22 18.63
CA TRP A 91 -18.08 13.32 18.32
C TRP A 91 -18.87 14.09 19.39
N LYS A 92 -18.57 13.90 20.68
CA LYS A 92 -19.23 14.63 21.78
C LYS A 92 -18.96 16.14 21.73
N GLU A 93 -17.72 16.52 21.41
CA GLU A 93 -17.32 17.93 21.26
C GLU A 93 -18.07 18.59 20.09
N LEU A 94 -18.17 17.89 18.96
CA LEU A 94 -18.93 18.36 17.81
C LEU A 94 -20.44 18.42 18.10
N ALA A 95 -20.98 17.44 18.82
CA ALA A 95 -22.38 17.43 19.24
C ALA A 95 -22.71 18.66 20.09
N GLU A 96 -21.86 19.01 21.06
CA GLU A 96 -22.00 20.21 21.88
C GLU A 96 -21.85 21.49 21.05
N LYS A 97 -20.76 21.59 20.26
CA LYS A 97 -20.47 22.77 19.42
C LYS A 97 -21.61 23.12 18.46
N TYR A 98 -22.25 22.11 17.89
CA TYR A 98 -23.31 22.27 16.91
C TYR A 98 -24.71 22.11 17.50
N GLU A 99 -24.87 21.94 18.81
CA GLU A 99 -26.17 21.70 19.46
C GLU A 99 -26.94 20.56 18.79
N ILE A 100 -26.31 19.38 18.72
CA ILE A 100 -26.85 18.16 18.13
C ILE A 100 -27.00 17.12 19.24
N GLU A 101 -28.19 16.52 19.34
CA GLU A 101 -28.43 15.37 20.20
C GLU A 101 -28.14 14.09 19.39
N ALA A 102 -26.91 13.59 19.51
CA ALA A 102 -26.46 12.38 18.82
C ALA A 102 -26.35 11.19 19.78
N GLU A 103 -26.83 10.02 19.36
CA GLU A 103 -26.70 8.76 20.12
C GLU A 103 -25.30 8.14 20.00
N ASN A 104 -24.65 8.31 18.84
CA ASN A 104 -23.27 7.88 18.60
C ASN A 104 -22.58 8.75 17.54
N ASP A 105 -21.37 8.34 17.14
CA ASP A 105 -20.57 9.05 16.16
C ASP A 105 -21.16 9.06 14.74
N THR A 106 -21.76 7.97 14.30
CA THR A 106 -22.43 7.90 12.98
C THR A 106 -23.66 8.80 12.94
N ASP A 107 -24.45 8.80 14.01
CA ASP A 107 -25.63 9.62 14.17
C ASP A 107 -25.29 11.11 14.15
N LEU A 108 -24.25 11.51 14.89
CA LEU A 108 -23.70 12.86 14.81
C LEU A 108 -23.38 13.22 13.35
N LEU A 109 -22.71 12.33 12.62
CA LEU A 109 -22.20 12.65 11.29
C LEU A 109 -23.33 13.01 10.31
N ILE A 110 -24.40 12.22 10.27
CA ILE A 110 -25.55 12.52 9.40
C ILE A 110 -26.26 13.80 9.84
N GLN A 111 -26.50 13.98 11.14
CA GLN A 111 -27.14 15.19 11.65
C GLN A 111 -26.31 16.45 11.37
N LEU A 112 -24.98 16.37 11.46
CA LEU A 112 -24.07 17.48 11.18
C LEU A 112 -24.05 17.84 9.68
N ILE A 113 -24.02 16.84 8.80
CA ILE A 113 -24.14 17.06 7.34
C ILE A 113 -25.47 17.76 7.03
N GLU A 114 -26.59 17.23 7.54
CA GLU A 114 -27.91 17.77 7.24
C GLU A 114 -28.15 19.15 7.85
N LYS A 115 -27.66 19.40 9.07
CA LYS A 115 -27.78 20.70 9.75
C LYS A 115 -27.01 21.80 9.00
N ARG A 116 -25.83 21.50 8.46
CA ARG A 116 -25.04 22.48 7.69
C ARG A 116 -25.51 22.65 6.25
N ASN A 117 -26.13 21.64 5.65
CA ASN A 117 -26.69 21.76 4.30
C ASN A 117 -27.82 22.80 4.22
N GLY A 118 -28.65 22.90 5.27
CA GLY A 118 -29.83 23.75 5.25
C GLY A 118 -30.77 23.37 4.10
N ASP A 119 -31.16 24.35 3.28
CA ASP A 119 -32.03 24.21 2.09
C ASP A 119 -31.28 24.35 0.75
N ASN A 120 -29.96 24.58 0.75
CA ASN A 120 -29.17 24.80 -0.47
C ASN A 120 -28.39 23.53 -0.86
N GLU A 121 -28.83 22.84 -1.92
CA GLU A 121 -28.20 21.60 -2.40
C GLU A 121 -26.93 21.80 -3.26
N SER A 122 -26.51 23.04 -3.52
CA SER A 122 -25.63 23.34 -4.66
C SER A 122 -24.14 22.99 -4.51
N ASN A 123 -23.68 22.34 -3.42
CA ASN A 123 -22.33 21.74 -3.38
C ASN A 123 -22.14 20.70 -2.25
N MET A 124 -22.90 19.58 -2.30
CA MET A 124 -22.87 18.56 -1.24
C MET A 124 -21.48 17.92 -1.00
N MET A 125 -20.68 17.67 -2.05
CA MET A 125 -19.34 17.09 -1.87
C MET A 125 -18.39 18.02 -1.10
N HIS A 126 -18.44 19.33 -1.37
CA HIS A 126 -17.66 20.32 -0.63
C HIS A 126 -18.12 20.41 0.83
N LEU A 127 -19.42 20.38 1.07
CA LEU A 127 -19.98 20.36 2.42
C LEU A 127 -19.52 19.13 3.21
N ILE A 128 -19.56 17.95 2.59
CA ILE A 128 -19.06 16.71 3.19
C ILE A 128 -17.57 16.88 3.52
N ASP A 129 -16.74 17.39 2.61
CA ASP A 129 -15.32 17.63 2.91
C ASP A 129 -15.12 18.58 4.11
N GLU A 130 -15.86 19.68 4.19
CA GLU A 130 -15.80 20.61 5.32
C GLU A 130 -16.14 19.92 6.65
N VAL A 131 -17.20 19.11 6.69
CA VAL A 131 -17.56 18.33 7.88
C VAL A 131 -16.45 17.36 8.25
N LEU A 132 -15.93 16.63 7.26
CA LEU A 132 -14.87 15.64 7.45
C LEU A 132 -13.53 16.26 7.88
N ARG A 133 -13.29 17.55 7.58
CA ARG A 133 -12.14 18.32 8.09
C ARG A 133 -12.26 18.65 9.57
N GLU A 134 -13.45 18.66 10.16
CA GLU A 134 -13.65 18.88 11.61
C GLU A 134 -13.63 17.57 12.42
N VAL A 135 -13.95 16.45 11.77
CA VAL A 135 -13.93 15.11 12.37
C VAL A 135 -12.51 14.66 12.73
N ILE A 136 -12.25 14.36 13.99
CA ILE A 136 -11.03 13.69 14.48
C ILE A 136 -11.37 12.21 14.59
N GLY A 137 -10.97 11.42 13.61
CA GLY A 137 -11.39 10.03 13.55
C GLY A 137 -10.93 9.31 12.30
N VAL A 138 -11.36 8.07 12.20
CA VAL A 138 -11.17 7.19 11.03
C VAL A 138 -12.53 6.75 10.54
N TYR A 139 -12.76 6.75 9.24
CA TYR A 139 -14.09 6.51 8.69
C TYR A 139 -14.06 6.04 7.24
N ALA A 140 -15.03 5.20 6.89
CA ALA A 140 -15.51 5.00 5.53
C ALA A 140 -17.03 5.15 5.59
N ILE A 141 -17.60 6.03 4.77
CA ILE A 141 -19.01 6.44 4.84
C ILE A 141 -19.68 6.32 3.48
N ALA A 142 -20.98 6.03 3.51
CA ALA A 142 -21.87 6.21 2.38
C ALA A 142 -23.14 6.92 2.83
N TYR A 143 -23.42 8.06 2.19
CA TYR A 143 -24.59 8.90 2.46
C TYR A 143 -25.46 8.98 1.21
N TRP A 144 -26.70 8.53 1.30
CA TRP A 144 -27.67 8.54 0.21
C TRP A 144 -28.75 9.59 0.47
N LEU A 145 -28.80 10.62 -0.38
CA LEU A 145 -29.78 11.70 -0.35
C LEU A 145 -30.43 11.87 -1.72
N GLY A 146 -31.76 11.78 -1.78
CA GLY A 146 -32.51 11.86 -3.03
C GLY A 146 -32.03 10.81 -4.05
N ASP A 147 -31.60 11.27 -5.22
CA ASP A 147 -31.07 10.40 -6.27
C ASP A 147 -29.53 10.31 -6.29
N THR A 148 -28.84 10.76 -5.22
CA THR A 148 -27.38 10.77 -5.19
C THR A 148 -26.82 10.02 -3.99
N VAL A 149 -25.81 9.20 -4.25
CA VAL A 149 -25.04 8.46 -3.25
C VAL A 149 -23.64 9.06 -3.17
N TYR A 150 -23.25 9.51 -1.99
CA TYR A 150 -21.94 10.07 -1.71
C TYR A 150 -21.12 9.05 -0.92
N ILE A 151 -19.91 8.73 -1.39
CA ILE A 151 -18.97 7.90 -0.62
C ILE A 151 -17.65 8.62 -0.39
N ALA A 152 -17.11 8.47 0.82
CA ALA A 152 -15.85 9.08 1.25
C ALA A 152 -15.18 8.22 2.32
N ARG A 153 -13.87 8.39 2.51
CA ARG A 153 -13.13 7.77 3.62
C ARG A 153 -12.13 8.73 4.25
N ASP A 154 -11.53 8.36 5.38
CA ASP A 154 -10.56 9.19 6.09
C ASP A 154 -9.37 9.53 5.21
N ILE A 155 -8.80 10.72 5.38
CA ILE A 155 -7.85 11.33 4.43
C ILE A 155 -6.56 10.51 4.24
N VAL A 156 -6.21 9.66 5.22
CA VAL A 156 -5.04 8.77 5.18
C VAL A 156 -5.39 7.42 4.53
N GLY A 157 -6.64 6.97 4.64
CA GLY A 157 -7.12 5.70 4.10
C GLY A 157 -6.99 4.53 5.07
N LEU A 158 -7.30 4.75 6.35
CA LEU A 158 -7.27 3.71 7.38
C LEU A 158 -8.45 2.75 7.29
N LYS A 159 -9.67 3.25 7.09
CA LYS A 159 -10.81 2.38 6.81
C LYS A 159 -10.87 2.07 5.31
N PRO A 160 -10.96 0.79 4.92
CA PRO A 160 -11.04 0.44 3.50
C PRO A 160 -12.43 0.68 2.92
N LEU A 161 -12.45 1.09 1.65
CA LEU A 161 -13.66 1.16 0.84
C LEU A 161 -13.30 0.89 -0.62
N TRP A 162 -13.98 -0.05 -1.23
CA TRP A 162 -13.83 -0.45 -2.61
C TRP A 162 -15.11 -0.15 -3.37
N TYR A 163 -15.01 0.19 -4.64
CA TYR A 163 -16.17 0.45 -5.49
C TYR A 163 -15.97 -0.10 -6.91
N SER A 164 -17.09 -0.34 -7.59
CA SER A 164 -17.15 -0.64 -9.01
C SER A 164 -18.23 0.22 -9.65
N ASN A 165 -17.96 0.64 -10.89
CA ASN A 165 -18.89 1.41 -11.73
C ASN A 165 -18.80 0.89 -13.17
N SER A 166 -19.06 -0.40 -13.35
CA SER A 166 -18.93 -1.09 -14.64
C SER A 166 -20.29 -1.16 -15.33
N GLY A 167 -20.58 -0.17 -16.20
CA GLY A 167 -21.63 -0.25 -17.22
C GLY A 167 -23.00 -0.76 -16.73
N SER A 168 -23.50 -1.83 -17.36
CA SER A 168 -24.86 -2.37 -17.17
C SER A 168 -25.16 -2.91 -15.78
N ASP A 169 -24.13 -3.13 -14.93
CA ASP A 169 -24.29 -3.77 -13.63
C ASP A 169 -24.56 -2.76 -12.49
N GLY A 170 -24.54 -1.46 -12.79
CA GLY A 170 -24.83 -0.38 -11.85
C GLY A 170 -23.61 0.05 -11.03
N PHE A 171 -23.86 0.74 -9.91
CA PHE A 171 -22.82 1.21 -8.99
C PHE A 171 -22.82 0.39 -7.71
N ALA A 172 -21.64 -0.04 -7.29
CA ALA A 172 -21.50 -0.84 -6.08
C ALA A 172 -20.30 -0.41 -5.25
N PHE A 173 -20.40 -0.56 -3.93
CA PHE A 173 -19.27 -0.41 -3.02
C PHE A 173 -19.33 -1.41 -1.86
N CYS A 174 -18.16 -1.71 -1.30
CA CYS A 174 -18.03 -2.54 -0.10
C CYS A 174 -16.73 -2.25 0.66
N SER A 175 -16.71 -2.50 1.97
CA SER A 175 -15.48 -2.40 2.77
C SER A 175 -14.37 -3.39 2.34
N GLU A 176 -14.72 -4.51 1.67
CA GLU A 176 -13.74 -5.51 1.21
C GLU A 176 -13.93 -5.86 -0.27
N LYS A 177 -12.81 -5.94 -1.03
CA LYS A 177 -12.78 -6.19 -2.47
C LYS A 177 -13.48 -7.51 -2.83
N LYS A 178 -13.20 -8.58 -2.09
CA LYS A 178 -13.78 -9.91 -2.32
C LYS A 178 -15.31 -9.94 -2.36
N ALA A 179 -16.00 -9.05 -1.65
CA ALA A 179 -17.46 -9.01 -1.64
C ALA A 179 -18.02 -8.56 -3.00
N LEU A 180 -17.40 -7.55 -3.62
CA LEU A 180 -17.77 -7.10 -4.95
C LEU A 180 -17.41 -8.16 -6.01
N ALA A 181 -16.20 -8.73 -5.93
CA ALA A 181 -15.71 -9.71 -6.89
C ALA A 181 -16.58 -10.99 -6.91
N ARG A 182 -17.00 -11.48 -5.75
CA ARG A 182 -17.87 -12.68 -5.65
C ARG A 182 -19.29 -12.43 -6.16
N ASN A 183 -19.76 -11.18 -6.16
CA ASN A 183 -21.03 -10.79 -6.76
C ASN A 183 -20.89 -10.46 -8.26
N GLY A 184 -19.74 -10.73 -8.87
CA GLY A 184 -19.54 -10.62 -10.32
C GLY A 184 -19.11 -9.24 -10.82
N PHE A 185 -18.87 -8.28 -9.93
CA PHE A 185 -18.42 -6.95 -10.35
C PHE A 185 -16.98 -6.98 -10.85
N ALA A 186 -16.75 -6.31 -11.98
CA ALA A 186 -15.42 -6.07 -12.55
C ALA A 186 -14.89 -4.67 -12.19
N ASP A 187 -13.67 -4.34 -12.64
CA ASP A 187 -13.01 -3.03 -12.46
C ASP A 187 -13.06 -2.46 -11.04
N ILE A 188 -12.93 -3.33 -10.06
CA ILE A 188 -13.05 -2.97 -8.64
C ILE A 188 -11.83 -2.13 -8.24
N LYS A 189 -12.09 -0.90 -7.80
CA LYS A 189 -11.07 0.08 -7.41
C LYS A 189 -11.16 0.35 -5.92
N GLU A 190 -10.00 0.49 -5.29
CA GLU A 190 -9.95 1.06 -3.94
C GLU A 190 -10.29 2.55 -4.05
N LEU A 191 -11.21 3.05 -3.22
CA LEU A 191 -11.56 4.46 -3.20
C LEU A 191 -10.32 5.27 -2.82
N ASN A 192 -9.88 6.22 -3.63
CA ASN A 192 -8.78 7.08 -3.21
C ASN A 192 -9.19 7.89 -1.95
N PRO A 193 -8.41 7.89 -0.83
CA PRO A 193 -8.74 8.62 0.41
C PRO A 193 -9.00 10.12 0.24
N ARG A 194 -8.44 10.68 -0.84
CA ARG A 194 -8.49 12.09 -1.21
C ARG A 194 -9.56 12.37 -2.27
N GLU A 195 -10.39 11.38 -2.61
CA GLU A 195 -11.57 11.56 -3.46
C GLU A 195 -12.86 11.40 -2.64
N ILE A 196 -13.84 12.25 -2.90
CA ILE A 196 -15.25 12.03 -2.58
C ILE A 196 -15.93 11.70 -3.91
N LEU A 197 -16.70 10.61 -3.94
CA LEU A 197 -17.47 10.24 -5.12
C LEU A 197 -18.95 10.53 -4.91
N ALA A 198 -19.60 11.05 -5.95
CA ALA A 198 -21.04 11.25 -6.00
C ALA A 198 -21.62 10.47 -7.19
N TYR A 199 -22.40 9.43 -6.92
CA TYR A 199 -23.09 8.64 -7.93
C TYR A 199 -24.54 9.08 -8.04
N ASN A 200 -24.96 9.50 -9.23
CA ASN A 200 -26.35 9.85 -9.50
C ASN A 200 -27.12 8.63 -10.04
N ILE A 201 -28.08 8.15 -9.25
CA ILE A 201 -28.90 6.97 -9.52
C ILE A 201 -29.74 7.15 -10.81
N ARG A 202 -30.18 8.37 -11.15
CA ARG A 202 -31.00 8.60 -12.35
C ARG A 202 -30.18 8.59 -13.64
N THR A 203 -29.00 9.20 -13.62
CA THR A 203 -28.17 9.35 -14.83
C THR A 203 -27.12 8.27 -14.98
N GLY A 204 -26.78 7.57 -13.89
CA GLY A 204 -25.64 6.65 -13.84
C GLY A 204 -24.29 7.35 -13.83
N ASN A 205 -24.25 8.68 -13.67
CA ASN A 205 -23.02 9.45 -13.68
C ASN A 205 -22.31 9.37 -12.33
N LEU A 206 -20.99 9.18 -12.38
CA LEU A 206 -20.11 9.22 -11.22
C LEU A 206 -19.24 10.48 -11.28
N GLU A 207 -19.48 11.41 -10.38
CA GLU A 207 -18.68 12.62 -10.22
C GLU A 207 -17.64 12.44 -9.11
N LYS A 208 -16.56 13.23 -9.19
CA LYS A 208 -15.44 13.18 -8.26
C LYS A 208 -15.10 14.56 -7.73
N PHE A 209 -14.80 14.63 -6.43
CA PHE A 209 -14.24 15.81 -5.78
C PHE A 209 -12.92 15.46 -5.10
N ASN A 210 -11.85 16.21 -5.44
CA ASN A 210 -10.53 16.01 -4.86
C ASN A 210 -10.37 16.85 -3.59
N ARG A 211 -9.90 16.20 -2.53
CA ARG A 211 -9.63 16.79 -1.21
C ARG A 211 -8.16 17.15 -1.10
N GLU A 212 -7.88 18.21 -0.35
CA GLU A 212 -6.49 18.58 -0.06
C GLU A 212 -5.86 17.58 0.91
N PHE A 213 -4.62 17.22 0.62
CA PHE A 213 -3.80 16.43 1.53
C PHE A 213 -2.95 17.36 2.41
N PHE A 214 -2.14 16.78 3.29
CA PHE A 214 -1.20 17.53 4.12
C PHE A 214 -0.20 18.34 3.30
N SER A 215 0.53 19.24 3.96
CA SER A 215 1.64 19.98 3.36
C SER A 215 2.95 19.70 4.09
N ILE A 216 4.06 19.74 3.36
CA ILE A 216 5.42 19.76 3.92
C ILE A 216 5.96 21.19 4.10
N THR A 217 5.24 22.20 3.62
CA THR A 217 5.62 23.62 3.71
C THR A 217 4.55 24.49 4.40
N PRO A 218 4.96 25.61 5.03
CA PRO A 218 6.35 25.94 5.39
C PRO A 218 6.89 24.95 6.44
N GLU A 219 8.21 24.76 6.45
CA GLU A 219 8.88 24.00 7.52
C GLU A 219 8.80 24.77 8.85
N HIS A 220 8.88 24.05 9.98
CA HIS A 220 8.91 24.69 11.30
C HIS A 220 10.23 25.42 11.56
N GLU A 221 10.15 26.70 11.94
CA GLU A 221 11.31 27.57 12.19
C GLU A 221 11.83 27.52 13.66
N GLY A 222 11.21 26.70 14.52
CA GLY A 222 11.55 26.60 15.94
C GLY A 222 12.80 25.77 16.24
N SER A 223 13.30 25.87 17.48
CA SER A 223 14.36 24.98 17.95
C SER A 223 13.88 23.53 18.05
N ILE A 224 14.81 22.57 17.97
CA ILE A 224 14.46 21.14 18.05
C ILE A 224 13.67 20.78 19.32
N ALA A 225 14.00 21.40 20.46
CA ALA A 225 13.29 21.19 21.72
C ALA A 225 11.86 21.74 21.71
N GLU A 226 11.63 22.88 21.04
CA GLU A 226 10.28 23.43 20.88
C GLU A 226 9.42 22.55 19.97
N ILE A 227 10.01 22.07 18.87
CA ILE A 227 9.35 21.15 17.92
C ILE A 227 9.02 19.84 18.62
N GLU A 228 9.97 19.26 19.35
CA GLU A 228 9.80 18.01 20.09
C GLU A 228 8.69 18.13 21.15
N LYS A 229 8.65 19.25 21.88
CA LYS A 229 7.60 19.50 22.87
C LYS A 229 6.21 19.52 22.24
N VAL A 230 6.03 20.26 21.15
CA VAL A 230 4.72 20.33 20.45
C VAL A 230 4.36 18.97 19.82
N MET A 231 5.37 18.24 19.33
CA MET A 231 5.18 16.87 18.84
C MET A 231 4.70 15.94 19.96
N LEU A 232 5.30 16.01 21.16
CA LEU A 232 4.88 15.25 22.33
C LEU A 232 3.42 15.55 22.69
N GLU A 233 3.07 16.83 22.86
CA GLU A 233 1.70 17.26 23.20
C GLU A 233 0.67 16.71 22.19
N LYS A 234 0.97 16.78 20.89
CA LYS A 234 0.10 16.26 19.83
C LYS A 234 -0.01 14.73 19.85
N LEU A 235 1.08 14.03 20.15
CA LEU A 235 1.06 12.57 20.26
C LEU A 235 0.27 12.13 21.50
N GLU A 236 0.43 12.83 22.61
CA GLU A 236 -0.33 12.61 23.82
C GLU A 236 -1.83 12.80 23.57
N ASP A 237 -2.22 13.89 22.91
CA ASP A 237 -3.60 14.14 22.50
C ASP A 237 -4.12 13.06 21.55
N ALA A 238 -3.30 12.63 20.59
CA ALA A 238 -3.66 11.58 19.63
C ALA A 238 -3.88 10.23 20.31
N ILE A 239 -3.08 9.87 21.32
CA ILE A 239 -3.25 8.65 22.12
C ILE A 239 -4.46 8.78 23.04
N SER A 240 -4.54 9.87 23.81
CA SER A 240 -5.57 10.09 24.82
C SER A 240 -6.98 10.02 24.24
N ILE A 241 -7.24 10.72 23.13
CA ILE A 241 -8.57 10.73 22.50
C ILE A 241 -8.98 9.36 21.92
N ARG A 242 -7.99 8.46 21.71
CA ARG A 242 -8.18 7.10 21.18
C ARG A 242 -8.24 6.05 22.28
N MET A 243 -8.06 6.39 23.55
CA MET A 243 -8.15 5.42 24.63
C MET A 243 -9.62 5.03 24.86
N PRO A 244 -9.97 3.73 24.84
CA PRO A 244 -11.28 3.29 25.29
C PRO A 244 -11.39 3.34 26.83
N GLU A 245 -12.62 3.30 27.34
CA GLU A 245 -12.89 3.17 28.78
C GLU A 245 -12.61 1.75 29.31
N GLU A 246 -12.68 0.75 28.43
CA GLU A 246 -12.42 -0.65 28.73
C GLU A 246 -10.94 -1.01 28.59
N LYS A 247 -10.56 -2.20 29.08
CA LYS A 247 -9.22 -2.74 28.90
C LYS A 247 -8.86 -2.87 27.41
N PHE A 248 -7.67 -2.42 27.04
CA PHE A 248 -7.19 -2.45 25.66
C PHE A 248 -5.80 -3.07 25.52
N GLY A 249 -5.41 -3.35 24.28
CA GLY A 249 -4.11 -3.94 23.96
C GLY A 249 -3.17 -2.97 23.26
N ILE A 250 -1.88 -3.30 23.25
CA ILE A 250 -0.87 -2.61 22.41
C ILE A 250 -0.09 -3.68 21.65
N LEU A 251 -0.01 -3.58 20.32
CA LEU A 251 0.93 -4.37 19.53
C LEU A 251 2.35 -3.92 19.87
N PHE A 252 3.12 -4.81 20.49
CA PHE A 252 4.38 -4.46 21.14
C PHE A 252 5.54 -5.32 20.63
N SER A 253 6.38 -4.74 19.78
CA SER A 253 7.62 -5.38 19.31
C SER A 253 8.83 -5.09 20.22
N GLY A 254 8.63 -4.24 21.23
CA GLY A 254 9.69 -3.57 21.98
C GLY A 254 10.43 -2.49 21.18
N GLY A 255 10.19 -2.36 19.86
CA GLY A 255 10.77 -1.29 19.04
C GLY A 255 10.31 0.10 19.48
N LEU A 256 11.07 1.12 19.03
CA LEU A 256 10.90 2.53 19.41
C LEU A 256 9.43 2.99 19.43
N ASP A 257 8.72 2.75 18.32
CA ASP A 257 7.37 3.30 18.11
C ASP A 257 6.34 2.72 19.09
N SER A 258 6.29 1.39 19.22
CA SER A 258 5.36 0.73 20.16
C SER A 258 5.72 1.02 21.62
N THR A 259 7.01 1.23 21.90
CA THR A 259 7.49 1.55 23.25
C THR A 259 7.12 2.97 23.66
N ILE A 260 7.18 3.94 22.75
CA ILE A 260 6.67 5.30 23.01
C ILE A 260 5.19 5.27 23.32
N ILE A 261 4.37 4.57 22.51
CA ILE A 261 2.93 4.45 22.78
C ILE A 261 2.70 3.81 24.16
N ALA A 262 3.34 2.67 24.46
CA ALA A 262 3.16 1.99 25.74
C ALA A 262 3.59 2.84 26.95
N SER A 263 4.71 3.56 26.84
CA SER A 263 5.20 4.46 27.88
C SER A 263 4.27 5.65 28.09
N LEU A 264 3.79 6.30 27.02
CA LEU A 264 2.81 7.39 27.14
C LEU A 264 1.49 6.90 27.74
N CYS A 265 0.99 5.74 27.32
CA CYS A 265 -0.18 5.11 27.93
C CYS A 265 0.02 4.86 29.43
N LYS A 266 1.20 4.38 29.84
CA LYS A 266 1.54 4.16 31.26
C LYS A 266 1.64 5.47 32.05
N LEU A 267 2.24 6.51 31.47
CA LEU A 267 2.34 7.83 32.08
C LEU A 267 0.95 8.46 32.29
N MET A 268 0.07 8.35 31.29
CA MET A 268 -1.33 8.74 31.39
C MET A 268 -2.10 7.87 32.39
N GLY A 269 -1.77 6.58 32.47
CA GLY A 269 -2.39 5.58 33.34
C GLY A 269 -2.20 5.77 34.84
N LYS A 270 -1.51 6.83 35.26
CA LYS A 270 -1.61 7.36 36.63
C LYS A 270 -2.98 8.00 36.93
N LYS A 271 -3.85 8.17 35.92
CA LYS A 271 -5.26 8.54 36.07
C LYS A 271 -6.09 7.26 36.33
N PRO A 272 -7.08 7.29 37.25
CA PRO A 272 -7.97 6.14 37.47
C PRO A 272 -8.65 5.68 36.17
N GLY A 273 -8.59 4.38 35.86
CA GLY A 273 -9.37 3.76 34.76
C GLY A 273 -8.60 3.32 33.51
N ILE A 274 -7.28 3.47 33.44
CA ILE A 274 -6.48 3.02 32.28
C ILE A 274 -5.83 1.66 32.59
N ASP A 275 -6.31 0.60 31.92
CA ASP A 275 -5.77 -0.77 31.97
C ASP A 275 -5.42 -1.23 30.56
N PHE A 276 -4.16 -1.61 30.33
CA PHE A 276 -3.72 -2.14 29.05
C PHE A 276 -2.74 -3.29 29.19
N THR A 277 -2.67 -4.13 28.15
CA THR A 277 -1.69 -5.21 28.05
C THR A 277 -0.96 -5.14 26.72
N CYS A 278 0.35 -5.38 26.72
CA CYS A 278 1.17 -5.48 25.53
C CYS A 278 1.10 -6.89 24.94
N TYR A 279 1.05 -7.00 23.62
CA TYR A 279 0.94 -8.26 22.89
C TYR A 279 2.01 -8.37 21.82
N THR A 280 2.64 -9.53 21.74
CA THR A 280 3.60 -9.86 20.70
C THR A 280 3.48 -11.32 20.28
N ALA A 281 4.00 -11.66 19.11
CA ALA A 281 3.94 -13.00 18.57
C ALA A 281 5.24 -13.42 17.89
N GLY A 282 5.51 -14.72 17.89
CA GLY A 282 6.69 -15.26 17.23
C GLY A 282 6.69 -16.77 17.06
N LEU A 283 7.56 -17.25 16.17
CA LEU A 283 7.70 -18.67 15.86
C LEU A 283 8.40 -19.43 17.00
N ALA A 284 7.85 -20.59 17.34
CA ALA A 284 8.45 -21.56 18.28
C ALA A 284 9.81 -22.06 17.78
N GLY A 285 10.73 -22.25 18.72
CA GLY A 285 12.08 -22.75 18.44
C GLY A 285 12.92 -22.88 19.70
N VAL A 286 14.15 -23.35 19.53
CA VAL A 286 15.11 -23.52 20.64
C VAL A 286 15.41 -22.19 21.35
N GLN A 287 15.49 -21.11 20.57
CA GLN A 287 15.64 -19.74 21.06
C GLN A 287 14.40 -18.94 20.67
N LEU A 288 14.04 -17.98 21.51
CA LEU A 288 12.95 -17.07 21.19
C LEU A 288 13.33 -16.22 19.96
N PRO A 289 12.33 -15.73 19.20
CA PRO A 289 12.58 -14.77 18.12
C PRO A 289 13.15 -13.45 18.66
N PRO A 290 14.03 -12.75 17.91
CA PRO A 290 14.66 -11.51 18.36
C PRO A 290 13.69 -10.45 18.86
N ASP A 291 12.56 -10.24 18.17
CA ASP A 291 11.57 -9.25 18.59
C ASP A 291 10.86 -9.67 19.88
N VAL A 292 10.65 -10.97 20.09
CA VAL A 292 10.03 -11.49 21.31
C VAL A 292 10.96 -11.35 22.52
N GLU A 293 12.24 -11.70 22.37
CA GLU A 293 13.25 -11.51 23.42
C GLU A 293 13.35 -10.05 23.82
N TYR A 294 13.38 -9.17 22.82
CA TYR A 294 13.48 -7.74 23.04
C TYR A 294 12.22 -7.15 23.68
N ALA A 295 11.03 -7.50 23.18
CA ALA A 295 9.76 -7.12 23.77
C ALA A 295 9.69 -7.55 25.25
N LYS A 296 10.12 -8.78 25.57
CA LYS A 296 10.16 -9.27 26.95
C LYS A 296 11.07 -8.42 27.83
N LYS A 297 12.30 -8.17 27.39
CA LYS A 297 13.25 -7.32 28.12
C LYS A 297 12.68 -5.92 28.37
N MET A 298 12.11 -5.29 27.34
CA MET A 298 11.56 -3.93 27.45
C MET A 298 10.33 -3.86 28.34
N ALA A 299 9.47 -4.88 28.29
CA ALA A 299 8.33 -4.98 29.19
C ALA A 299 8.79 -5.12 30.65
N GLU A 300 9.82 -5.93 30.93
CA GLU A 300 10.38 -6.06 32.28
C GLU A 300 11.01 -4.75 32.77
N GLU A 301 11.83 -4.09 31.97
CA GLU A 301 12.48 -2.82 32.34
C GLU A 301 11.48 -1.68 32.56
N LEU A 302 10.46 -1.59 31.72
CA LEU A 302 9.43 -0.56 31.81
C LEU A 302 8.28 -0.95 32.74
N GLY A 303 8.27 -2.16 33.30
CA GLY A 303 7.18 -2.70 34.13
C GLY A 303 5.82 -2.67 33.39
N LEU A 304 5.78 -3.25 32.19
CA LEU A 304 4.60 -3.40 31.35
C LEU A 304 4.14 -4.86 31.39
N ASP A 305 2.82 -5.09 31.39
CA ASP A 305 2.27 -6.43 31.24
C ASP A 305 2.41 -6.87 29.78
N LEU A 306 3.13 -7.97 29.53
CA LEU A 306 3.35 -8.52 28.19
C LEU A 306 2.83 -9.95 28.08
N LYS A 307 1.98 -10.19 27.09
CA LYS A 307 1.58 -11.53 26.65
C LYS A 307 2.24 -11.88 25.31
N ILE A 308 2.84 -13.06 25.26
CA ILE A 308 3.60 -13.55 24.10
C ILE A 308 2.86 -14.75 23.51
N LYS A 309 2.41 -14.65 22.25
CA LYS A 309 1.88 -15.79 21.49
C LYS A 309 3.01 -16.48 20.73
N ILE A 310 3.51 -17.57 21.29
CA ILE A 310 4.45 -18.46 20.58
C ILE A 310 3.63 -19.51 19.84
N ILE A 311 3.86 -19.64 18.53
CA ILE A 311 3.16 -20.63 17.68
C ILE A 311 4.15 -21.49 16.92
N ASP A 312 3.81 -22.76 16.68
CA ASP A 312 4.65 -23.68 15.91
C ASP A 312 4.40 -23.62 14.39
N LEU A 313 5.04 -24.51 13.62
CA LEU A 313 4.90 -24.51 12.15
C LEU A 313 3.53 -24.99 11.68
N ASP A 314 2.89 -25.90 12.41
CA ASP A 314 1.59 -26.43 12.03
C ASP A 314 0.50 -25.39 12.33
N GLU A 315 0.59 -24.69 13.46
CA GLU A 315 -0.25 -23.50 13.73
C GLU A 315 -0.06 -22.38 12.70
N VAL A 316 1.17 -22.12 12.26
CA VAL A 316 1.42 -21.15 11.17
C VAL A 316 0.75 -21.58 9.87
N GLU A 317 0.80 -22.87 9.54
CA GLU A 317 0.14 -23.44 8.36
C GLU A 317 -1.39 -23.27 8.43
N GLU A 318 -1.99 -23.48 9.60
CA GLU A 318 -3.42 -23.19 9.82
C GLU A 318 -3.74 -21.70 9.69
N TYR A 319 -2.94 -20.82 10.31
CA TYR A 319 -3.19 -19.37 10.22
C TYR A 319 -3.03 -18.84 8.79
N LEU A 320 -2.17 -19.42 7.96
CA LEU A 320 -2.03 -19.03 6.56
C LEU A 320 -3.31 -19.30 5.74
N LYS A 321 -4.10 -20.32 6.10
CA LYS A 321 -5.38 -20.62 5.44
C LYS A 321 -6.40 -19.50 5.63
N ASP A 322 -6.32 -18.76 6.73
CA ASP A 322 -7.16 -17.60 7.00
C ASP A 322 -6.51 -16.30 6.50
N VAL A 323 -5.24 -16.09 6.81
CA VAL A 323 -4.55 -14.81 6.59
C VAL A 323 -4.36 -14.48 5.11
N VAL A 324 -3.96 -15.44 4.28
CA VAL A 324 -3.69 -15.14 2.86
C VAL A 324 -4.98 -14.76 2.11
N PRO A 325 -6.12 -15.47 2.28
CA PRO A 325 -7.39 -15.03 1.70
C PRO A 325 -7.95 -13.74 2.28
N LEU A 326 -7.62 -13.38 3.54
CA LEU A 326 -8.03 -12.12 4.14
C LEU A 326 -7.29 -10.92 3.54
N VAL A 327 -5.98 -11.06 3.34
CA VAL A 327 -5.12 -9.99 2.81
C VAL A 327 -5.28 -9.83 1.29
N GLU A 328 -5.85 -10.83 0.61
CA GLU A 328 -6.05 -10.90 -0.85
C GLU A 328 -4.75 -10.70 -1.63
N ASP A 329 -3.65 -11.25 -1.11
CA ASP A 329 -2.30 -11.05 -1.63
C ASP A 329 -1.35 -12.17 -1.20
N SER A 330 -0.52 -12.64 -2.13
CA SER A 330 0.47 -13.70 -1.91
C SER A 330 1.90 -13.17 -1.70
N ASN A 331 2.08 -11.85 -1.57
CA ASN A 331 3.37 -11.22 -1.32
C ASN A 331 3.92 -11.62 0.06
N VAL A 332 5.11 -12.23 0.05
CA VAL A 332 5.72 -12.84 1.24
C VAL A 332 5.94 -11.84 2.39
N PRO A 333 6.56 -10.64 2.18
CA PRO A 333 6.63 -9.62 3.23
C PRO A 333 5.27 -9.24 3.81
N LYS A 334 4.27 -8.97 2.96
CA LYS A 334 2.93 -8.54 3.39
C LYS A 334 2.25 -9.62 4.25
N VAL A 335 2.28 -10.88 3.80
CA VAL A 335 1.72 -12.02 4.55
C VAL A 335 2.49 -12.28 5.84
N GLY A 336 3.82 -12.15 5.84
CA GLY A 336 4.64 -12.34 7.04
C GLY A 336 4.33 -11.32 8.15
N VAL A 337 4.09 -10.05 7.79
CA VAL A 337 3.64 -9.02 8.73
C VAL A 337 2.22 -9.31 9.20
N ALA A 338 1.31 -9.68 8.28
CA ALA A 338 -0.06 -10.05 8.59
C ALA A 338 -0.14 -11.19 9.63
N LEU A 339 0.66 -12.25 9.46
CA LEU A 339 0.76 -13.35 10.43
C LEU A 339 1.18 -12.89 11.82
N THR A 340 2.11 -11.92 11.89
CA THR A 340 2.58 -11.37 13.18
C THR A 340 1.45 -10.68 13.91
N ILE A 341 0.70 -9.84 13.21
CA ILE A 341 -0.46 -9.12 13.77
C ILE A 341 -1.57 -10.10 14.11
N TYR A 342 -1.90 -11.03 13.21
CA TYR A 342 -2.96 -12.03 13.41
C TYR A 342 -2.74 -12.86 14.67
N ALA A 343 -1.54 -13.38 14.88
CA ALA A 343 -1.21 -14.17 16.05
C ALA A 343 -1.28 -13.36 17.35
N ALA A 344 -0.83 -12.09 17.33
CA ALA A 344 -0.96 -11.20 18.49
C ALA A 344 -2.44 -10.87 18.79
N CYS A 345 -3.25 -10.63 17.74
CA CYS A 345 -4.69 -10.41 17.86
C CYS A 345 -5.43 -11.62 18.44
N ILE A 346 -5.03 -12.85 18.09
CA ILE A 346 -5.60 -14.06 18.73
C ILE A 346 -5.38 -14.03 20.25
N ALA A 347 -4.16 -13.73 20.70
CA ALA A 347 -3.85 -13.67 22.13
C ALA A 347 -4.61 -12.56 22.87
N ALA A 348 -4.82 -11.41 22.22
CA ALA A 348 -5.60 -10.32 22.77
C ALA A 348 -7.10 -10.65 22.84
N ARG A 349 -7.64 -11.29 21.80
CA ARG A 349 -9.03 -11.76 21.77
C ARG A 349 -9.32 -12.77 22.88
N GLU A 350 -8.38 -13.68 23.16
CA GLU A 350 -8.47 -14.63 24.28
C GLU A 350 -8.61 -13.92 25.65
N ASP A 351 -8.11 -12.69 25.77
CA ASP A 351 -8.23 -11.86 26.99
C ASP A 351 -9.46 -10.92 26.96
N GLY A 352 -10.33 -11.05 25.95
CA GLY A 352 -11.52 -10.22 25.78
C GLY A 352 -11.24 -8.81 25.24
N ILE A 353 -10.04 -8.54 24.74
CA ILE A 353 -9.69 -7.21 24.20
C ILE A 353 -10.36 -6.99 22.85
N ARG A 354 -11.00 -5.83 22.72
CA ARG A 354 -11.63 -5.36 21.48
C ARG A 354 -10.88 -4.23 20.78
N VAL A 355 -9.97 -3.54 21.47
CA VAL A 355 -9.20 -2.41 20.93
C VAL A 355 -7.72 -2.66 21.11
N MET A 356 -6.92 -2.45 20.07
CA MET A 356 -5.47 -2.50 20.13
C MET A 356 -4.82 -1.28 19.51
N PHE A 357 -3.76 -0.77 20.13
CA PHE A 357 -2.94 0.29 19.56
C PHE A 357 -1.80 -0.28 18.71
N SER A 358 -1.46 0.40 17.63
CA SER A 358 -0.35 0.06 16.73
C SER A 358 0.56 1.26 16.50
N GLY A 359 1.87 1.00 16.42
CA GLY A 359 2.90 1.99 16.09
C GLY A 359 3.02 2.33 14.60
N SER A 360 2.07 1.88 13.78
CA SER A 360 2.09 2.10 12.32
C SER A 360 1.97 3.58 11.97
N GLY A 361 2.70 4.02 10.93
CA GLY A 361 2.80 5.42 10.51
C GLY A 361 4.08 6.13 10.96
N ALA A 362 4.70 5.68 12.06
CA ALA A 362 5.93 6.32 12.57
C ALA A 362 7.09 6.24 11.57
N ASP A 363 7.19 5.15 10.81
CA ASP A 363 8.23 4.97 9.80
C ASP A 363 8.08 5.91 8.60
N GLU A 364 6.85 6.07 8.14
CA GLU A 364 6.49 6.94 7.02
C GLU A 364 6.71 8.42 7.37
N ILE A 365 6.41 8.82 8.60
CA ILE A 365 6.48 10.23 9.04
C ILE A 365 7.92 10.67 9.38
N PHE A 366 8.71 9.79 10.01
CA PHE A 366 10.01 10.12 10.61
C PHE A 366 11.19 9.47 9.91
N ALA A 367 11.07 9.23 8.60
CA ALA A 367 12.14 8.66 7.79
C ALA A 367 12.67 7.30 8.34
N GLY A 368 11.79 6.42 8.78
CA GLY A 368 12.15 5.17 9.46
C GLY A 368 12.75 4.05 8.61
N TYR A 369 12.49 4.03 7.31
CA TYR A 369 13.02 3.01 6.38
C TYR A 369 14.50 3.23 6.02
N ASP A 370 15.26 2.14 5.86
CA ASP A 370 16.69 2.21 5.49
C ASP A 370 16.93 2.94 4.17
N ARG A 371 16.00 2.85 3.22
CA ARG A 371 16.08 3.57 1.93
C ARG A 371 16.13 5.09 2.08
N HIS A 372 15.59 5.65 3.17
CA HIS A 372 15.62 7.09 3.38
C HIS A 372 17.03 7.63 3.56
N LYS A 373 17.98 6.83 4.07
CA LYS A 373 19.39 7.24 4.20
C LYS A 373 20.04 7.63 2.87
N ARG A 374 19.45 7.21 1.74
CA ARG A 374 19.94 7.46 0.38
C ARG A 374 19.05 8.45 -0.37
N SER A 375 18.06 9.05 0.29
CA SER A 375 17.15 10.00 -0.33
C SER A 375 17.83 11.33 -0.59
N THR A 376 17.45 11.99 -1.68
CA THR A 376 17.83 13.37 -1.97
C THR A 376 16.84 14.40 -1.42
N ASP A 377 15.63 13.96 -1.03
CA ASP A 377 14.57 14.80 -0.48
C ASP A 377 13.73 14.00 0.54
N ILE A 378 14.17 14.05 1.81
CA ILE A 378 13.54 13.30 2.91
C ILE A 378 12.10 13.75 3.16
N SER A 379 11.84 15.05 3.08
CA SER A 379 10.51 15.61 3.36
C SER A 379 9.51 15.10 2.33
N ARG A 380 9.89 15.08 1.04
CA ARG A 380 9.07 14.53 -0.03
C ARG A 380 8.89 13.02 0.06
N ASP A 381 9.93 12.26 0.42
CA ASP A 381 9.81 10.82 0.62
C ASP A 381 8.85 10.47 1.76
N CYS A 382 8.96 11.16 2.90
CA CYS A 382 8.04 10.96 4.03
C CYS A 382 6.60 11.30 3.62
N TYR A 383 6.41 12.41 2.89
CA TYR A 383 5.11 12.79 2.36
C TYR A 383 4.53 11.70 1.44
N ALA A 384 5.31 11.21 0.47
CA ALA A 384 4.88 10.16 -0.45
C ALA A 384 4.56 8.85 0.27
N ASP A 385 5.29 8.54 1.34
CA ASP A 385 5.07 7.35 2.15
C ASP A 385 3.75 7.39 2.92
N VAL A 386 3.43 8.53 3.55
CA VAL A 386 2.13 8.73 4.19
C VAL A 386 1.01 8.75 3.13
N LEU A 387 1.24 9.39 1.99
CA LEU A 387 0.29 9.47 0.88
C LEU A 387 -0.10 8.08 0.34
N LYS A 388 0.83 7.12 0.32
CA LYS A 388 0.67 5.77 -0.23
C LYS A 388 0.45 4.70 0.84
N ILE A 389 0.31 5.08 2.11
CA ILE A 389 0.23 4.11 3.21
C ILE A 389 -0.98 3.17 3.09
N TYR A 390 -2.09 3.68 2.54
CA TYR A 390 -3.32 2.90 2.37
C TYR A 390 -3.14 1.71 1.42
N GLU A 391 -2.26 1.84 0.43
CA GLU A 391 -2.01 0.81 -0.57
C GLU A 391 -1.14 -0.34 -0.05
N LYS A 392 -0.40 -0.09 1.04
CA LYS A 392 0.67 -0.97 1.55
C LYS A 392 0.29 -1.63 2.86
N ASN A 393 -0.17 -0.84 3.84
CA ASN A 393 -0.24 -1.25 5.24
C ASN A 393 -1.67 -1.32 5.76
N THR A 394 -2.48 -0.28 5.54
CA THR A 394 -3.72 -0.10 6.29
C THR A 394 -4.74 -1.20 6.00
N TYR A 395 -4.93 -1.58 4.73
CA TYR A 395 -5.88 -2.63 4.36
C TYR A 395 -5.52 -3.98 4.99
N ARG A 396 -4.25 -4.38 4.93
CA ARG A 396 -3.74 -5.63 5.54
C ARG A 396 -4.03 -5.64 7.04
N ASP A 397 -3.69 -4.57 7.73
CA ASP A 397 -3.79 -4.49 9.19
C ASP A 397 -5.25 -4.49 9.63
N ASP A 398 -6.11 -3.77 8.90
CA ASP A 398 -7.55 -3.72 9.12
C ASP A 398 -8.21 -5.11 8.98
N VAL A 399 -8.06 -5.79 7.84
CA VAL A 399 -8.74 -7.08 7.62
C VAL A 399 -8.28 -8.17 8.59
N VAL A 400 -6.99 -8.18 8.94
CA VAL A 400 -6.40 -9.16 9.87
C VAL A 400 -6.89 -8.95 11.30
N SER A 401 -6.94 -7.71 11.76
CA SER A 401 -7.40 -7.39 13.12
C SER A 401 -8.92 -7.51 13.25
N MET A 402 -9.68 -7.08 12.23
CA MET A 402 -11.13 -7.23 12.22
C MET A 402 -11.56 -8.68 12.25
N ASN A 403 -10.87 -9.57 11.54
CA ASN A 403 -11.16 -11.00 11.60
C ASN A 403 -11.03 -11.59 13.01
N ASN A 404 -10.32 -10.91 13.91
CA ASN A 404 -10.17 -11.26 15.31
C ASN A 404 -11.05 -10.42 16.24
N ASN A 405 -12.05 -9.71 15.71
CA ASN A 405 -12.94 -8.83 16.44
C ASN A 405 -12.19 -7.72 17.22
N ILE A 406 -11.05 -7.27 16.68
CA ILE A 406 -10.18 -6.26 17.29
C ILE A 406 -10.10 -5.04 16.40
N GLU A 407 -10.43 -3.88 16.95
CA GLU A 407 -10.18 -2.59 16.34
C GLU A 407 -8.74 -2.12 16.54
N LEU A 408 -8.02 -1.87 15.44
CA LEU A 408 -6.73 -1.20 15.50
C LEU A 408 -6.87 0.33 15.51
N ARG A 409 -6.18 0.97 16.46
CA ARG A 409 -6.03 2.42 16.59
C ARG A 409 -4.56 2.79 16.38
N VAL A 410 -4.31 3.79 15.53
CA VAL A 410 -2.97 4.19 15.05
C VAL A 410 -2.70 5.66 15.33
N PRO A 411 -2.24 6.02 16.56
CA PRO A 411 -2.10 7.43 16.96
C PRO A 411 -1.14 8.24 16.09
N TYR A 412 -0.08 7.62 15.57
CA TYR A 412 0.85 8.30 14.67
C TYR A 412 0.18 8.78 13.37
N LEU A 413 -0.95 8.20 12.97
CA LEU A 413 -1.71 8.60 11.80
C LEU A 413 -2.89 9.53 12.14
N ASP A 414 -2.91 10.12 13.35
CA ASP A 414 -3.80 11.25 13.64
C ASP A 414 -3.49 12.39 12.69
N LYS A 415 -4.50 12.89 11.97
CA LYS A 415 -4.31 13.94 10.95
C LYS A 415 -3.62 15.20 11.49
N ARG A 416 -3.85 15.56 12.77
CA ARG A 416 -3.23 16.74 13.40
C ARG A 416 -1.77 16.49 13.73
N PHE A 417 -1.43 15.25 14.10
CA PHE A 417 -0.06 14.82 14.34
C PHE A 417 0.71 14.72 13.03
N VAL A 418 0.14 14.09 12.00
CA VAL A 418 0.73 13.97 10.66
C VAL A 418 0.99 15.33 10.03
N ASP A 419 -0.02 16.22 10.00
CA ASP A 419 0.14 17.56 9.41
C ASP A 419 1.26 18.36 10.08
N TYR A 420 1.42 18.22 11.40
CA TYR A 420 2.51 18.85 12.12
C TYR A 420 3.86 18.20 11.79
N CYS A 421 3.96 16.88 11.84
CA CYS A 421 5.24 16.18 11.72
C CYS A 421 5.81 16.18 10.29
N LEU A 422 4.96 16.28 9.26
CA LEU A 422 5.41 16.41 7.88
C LEU A 422 6.18 17.72 7.62
N LYS A 423 5.92 18.78 8.40
CA LYS A 423 6.61 20.08 8.34
C LYS A 423 7.87 20.18 9.20
N ILE A 424 8.25 19.10 9.90
CA ILE A 424 9.51 19.05 10.66
C ILE A 424 10.69 19.02 9.66
N PRO A 425 11.71 19.89 9.85
CA PRO A 425 12.90 19.91 9.01
C PRO A 425 13.58 18.53 8.88
N PRO A 426 14.05 18.15 7.68
CA PRO A 426 14.57 16.82 7.40
C PRO A 426 15.78 16.43 8.27
N GLU A 427 16.62 17.38 8.66
CA GLU A 427 17.79 17.19 9.54
C GLU A 427 17.42 16.68 10.94
N TYR A 428 16.17 16.90 11.38
CA TYR A 428 15.65 16.38 12.65
C TYR A 428 14.99 15.00 12.50
N LYS A 429 14.82 14.50 11.27
CA LYS A 429 14.25 13.17 11.01
C LYS A 429 15.32 12.11 10.86
N ILE A 430 16.44 12.42 10.21
CA ILE A 430 17.45 11.43 9.83
C ILE A 430 18.85 12.06 9.68
N ASN A 431 19.88 11.27 9.97
CA ASN A 431 21.27 11.56 9.61
C ASN A 431 21.96 10.28 9.07
N GLU A 432 23.28 10.36 8.80
CA GLU A 432 24.04 9.23 8.25
C GLU A 432 23.97 7.97 9.16
N GLU A 433 23.96 8.17 10.47
CA GLU A 433 24.01 7.09 11.46
C GLU A 433 22.63 6.51 11.77
N GLN A 434 21.63 7.37 11.97
CA GLN A 434 20.35 7.03 12.59
C GLN A 434 19.14 7.64 11.89
N ASN A 435 18.07 6.84 11.84
CA ASN A 435 16.73 7.23 11.39
C ASN A 435 15.87 7.63 12.59
N LYS A 436 14.77 8.36 12.38
CA LYS A 436 13.80 8.77 13.40
C LYS A 436 14.43 9.57 14.56
N LEU A 437 15.35 10.47 14.27
CA LEU A 437 16.14 11.19 15.29
C LEU A 437 15.26 11.88 16.35
N ILE A 438 14.33 12.75 15.94
CA ILE A 438 13.46 13.45 16.88
C ILE A 438 12.56 12.50 17.69
N LEU A 439 12.19 11.35 17.13
CA LEU A 439 11.40 10.34 17.86
C LEU A 439 12.25 9.58 18.89
N ARG A 440 13.55 9.41 18.63
CA ARG A 440 14.52 8.85 19.59
C ARG A 440 14.78 9.84 20.74
N MET A 441 14.89 11.13 20.43
CA MET A 441 14.98 12.19 21.44
C MET A 441 13.74 12.18 22.34
N LEU A 442 12.55 12.13 21.74
CA LEU A 442 11.29 12.00 22.48
C LEU A 442 11.30 10.80 23.42
N ALA A 443 11.79 9.65 22.96
CA ALA A 443 11.86 8.45 23.78
C ALA A 443 12.75 8.65 25.01
N GLU A 444 13.90 9.31 24.85
CA GLU A 444 14.81 9.62 25.95
C GLU A 444 14.16 10.60 26.95
N GLU A 445 13.48 11.64 26.46
CA GLU A 445 12.78 12.63 27.29
C GLU A 445 11.68 12.00 28.16
N ILE A 446 10.91 11.04 27.61
CA ILE A 446 9.86 10.34 28.37
C ILE A 446 10.38 9.17 29.22
N GLY A 447 11.71 9.03 29.33
CA GLY A 447 12.37 8.08 30.23
C GLY A 447 12.49 6.66 29.69
N ILE A 448 12.44 6.45 28.38
CA ILE A 448 12.69 5.15 27.75
C ILE A 448 14.22 4.89 27.74
N PRO A 449 14.68 3.66 28.07
CA PRO A 449 16.10 3.31 28.04
C PRO A 449 16.77 3.60 26.70
N ALA A 450 17.99 4.16 26.74
CA ALA A 450 18.78 4.48 25.54
C ALA A 450 19.05 3.27 24.63
N GLU A 451 19.01 2.05 25.17
CA GLU A 451 19.12 0.82 24.38
C GLU A 451 17.98 0.67 23.36
N VAL A 452 16.79 1.23 23.64
CA VAL A 452 15.67 1.33 22.68
C VAL A 452 15.92 2.44 21.67
N SER A 453 16.37 3.59 22.15
CA SER A 453 16.66 4.75 21.30
C SER A 453 17.82 4.50 20.35
N GLN A 454 18.61 3.42 20.50
CA GLN A 454 19.74 3.11 19.61
C GLN A 454 19.58 1.84 18.78
N ARG A 455 18.51 1.06 18.98
CA ARG A 455 18.29 -0.19 18.23
C ARG A 455 18.06 0.09 16.74
N ARG A 456 18.73 -0.70 15.88
CA ARG A 456 18.48 -0.74 14.43
C ARG A 456 17.15 -1.39 14.15
N LYS A 457 16.41 -0.86 13.18
CA LYS A 457 15.11 -1.38 12.76
C LYS A 457 15.27 -2.80 12.19
N GLN A 458 14.33 -3.68 12.54
CA GLN A 458 14.13 -4.96 11.88
C GLN A 458 12.64 -5.09 11.54
N ALA A 459 12.31 -5.57 10.34
CA ALA A 459 10.91 -5.73 9.95
C ALA A 459 10.28 -6.91 10.71
N ALA A 460 9.01 -6.75 11.10
CA ALA A 460 8.30 -7.64 12.02
C ALA A 460 8.36 -9.12 11.61
N GLN A 461 8.19 -9.43 10.31
CA GLN A 461 8.23 -10.80 9.78
C GLN A 461 9.59 -11.50 9.96
N TYR A 462 10.68 -10.74 10.00
CA TYR A 462 12.03 -11.27 10.24
C TYR A 462 12.30 -11.38 11.73
N GLY A 463 11.90 -10.39 12.52
CA GLY A 463 12.09 -10.39 13.97
C GLY A 463 11.20 -11.40 14.72
N SER A 464 10.00 -11.70 14.20
CA SER A 464 9.11 -12.78 14.67
C SER A 464 9.46 -14.16 14.09
N ARG A 465 10.30 -14.19 13.05
CA ARG A 465 10.72 -15.36 12.25
C ARG A 465 9.60 -16.03 11.43
N PHE A 466 8.46 -15.37 11.18
CA PHE A 466 7.43 -15.92 10.30
C PHE A 466 7.84 -16.01 8.84
N ASP A 467 8.71 -15.13 8.34
CA ASP A 467 9.31 -15.30 7.00
C ASP A 467 10.05 -16.64 6.86
N LYS A 468 10.76 -17.05 7.92
CA LYS A 468 11.45 -18.33 7.99
C LYS A 468 10.46 -19.50 8.10
N ALA A 469 9.34 -19.32 8.80
CA ALA A 469 8.28 -20.31 8.90
C ALA A 469 7.69 -20.63 7.53
N ILE A 470 7.29 -19.59 6.77
CA ILE A 470 6.80 -19.71 5.39
C ILE A 470 7.84 -20.43 4.53
N GLY A 471 9.12 -20.08 4.64
CA GLY A 471 10.20 -20.76 3.91
C GLY A 471 10.37 -22.24 4.25
N LYS A 472 10.15 -22.65 5.50
CA LYS A 472 10.18 -24.07 5.90
C LYS A 472 8.96 -24.82 5.38
N LEU A 473 7.78 -24.22 5.47
CA LEU A 473 6.53 -24.80 4.98
C LEU A 473 6.55 -24.96 3.45
N ALA A 474 7.04 -23.97 2.71
CA ALA A 474 7.24 -24.05 1.27
C ALA A 474 8.12 -25.26 0.89
N LYS A 475 9.23 -25.48 1.61
CA LYS A 475 10.10 -26.65 1.41
C LYS A 475 9.40 -27.97 1.74
N LYS A 476 8.65 -28.01 2.86
CA LYS A 476 7.85 -29.18 3.29
C LYS A 476 6.81 -29.55 2.22
N ALA A 477 6.21 -28.55 1.58
CA ALA A 477 5.22 -28.70 0.52
C ALA A 477 5.83 -28.95 -0.88
N GLY A 478 7.16 -28.99 -1.02
CA GLY A 478 7.83 -29.19 -2.31
C GLY A 478 7.77 -27.98 -3.27
N CYS A 479 7.46 -26.78 -2.76
CA CYS A 479 7.43 -25.55 -3.55
C CYS A 479 8.85 -25.02 -3.82
N LYS A 480 9.05 -24.44 -5.02
CA LYS A 480 10.34 -23.82 -5.39
C LYS A 480 10.55 -22.51 -4.64
N THR A 481 9.49 -21.69 -4.54
CA THR A 481 9.54 -20.39 -3.85
C THR A 481 8.53 -20.30 -2.72
N LYS A 482 8.72 -19.32 -1.83
CA LYS A 482 7.73 -18.97 -0.80
C LYS A 482 6.43 -18.47 -1.43
N THR A 483 6.52 -17.71 -2.52
CA THR A 483 5.35 -17.23 -3.26
C THR A 483 4.52 -18.40 -3.78
N ASP A 484 5.13 -19.42 -4.40
CA ASP A 484 4.43 -20.61 -4.92
C ASP A 484 3.63 -21.32 -3.83
N TYR A 485 4.18 -21.38 -2.61
CA TYR A 485 3.47 -21.92 -1.46
C TYR A 485 2.27 -21.06 -1.06
N LEU A 486 2.44 -19.74 -0.98
CA LEU A 486 1.35 -18.83 -0.65
C LEU A 486 0.23 -18.80 -1.70
N LYS A 487 0.56 -19.00 -2.98
CA LYS A 487 -0.42 -19.11 -4.08
C LYS A 487 -1.41 -20.26 -3.90
N GLN A 488 -1.08 -21.28 -3.10
CA GLN A 488 -2.00 -22.37 -2.80
C GLN A 488 -3.20 -21.91 -1.96
N PHE A 489 -3.03 -20.84 -1.17
CA PHE A 489 -4.09 -20.23 -0.38
C PHE A 489 -4.79 -19.09 -1.13
N TYR A 490 -4.12 -18.46 -2.10
CA TYR A 490 -4.67 -17.41 -2.95
C TYR A 490 -4.06 -17.46 -4.36
N GLY A 491 -4.75 -18.14 -5.27
CA GLY A 491 -4.25 -18.41 -6.63
C GLY A 491 -4.46 -17.27 -7.62
N GLN A 492 -5.21 -16.22 -7.26
CA GLN A 492 -5.41 -15.07 -8.13
C GLN A 492 -4.14 -14.21 -8.20
N PRO A 493 -3.83 -13.59 -9.34
CA PRO A 493 -2.77 -12.59 -9.41
C PRO A 493 -3.06 -11.43 -8.45
N ASN A 494 -2.00 -10.81 -7.93
CA ASN A 494 -2.10 -9.71 -6.98
C ASN A 494 -2.70 -8.45 -7.65
N LEU A 495 -1.97 -7.87 -8.62
CA LEU A 495 -2.39 -6.73 -9.43
C LEU A 495 -1.95 -6.95 -10.89
N LYS A 496 -2.69 -6.33 -11.80
CA LYS A 496 -2.35 -6.22 -13.22
C LYS A 496 -1.36 -5.08 -13.45
N LEU A 497 -0.22 -5.36 -14.06
CA LEU A 497 0.85 -4.38 -14.25
C LEU A 497 1.22 -4.20 -15.72
N GLY A 498 1.50 -2.96 -16.10
CA GLY A 498 2.24 -2.63 -17.33
C GLY A 498 3.72 -2.41 -17.02
N VAL A 499 4.61 -2.67 -17.97
CA VAL A 499 6.06 -2.45 -17.79
C VAL A 499 6.53 -1.30 -18.67
N LEU A 500 7.15 -0.27 -18.09
CA LEU A 500 7.94 0.70 -18.87
C LEU A 500 9.17 -0.02 -19.40
N PHE A 501 9.13 -0.36 -20.68
CA PHE A 501 9.99 -1.37 -21.28
C PHE A 501 10.99 -0.73 -22.23
N SER A 502 12.27 -0.85 -21.87
CA SER A 502 13.41 -0.27 -22.60
C SER A 502 14.14 -1.25 -23.49
N SER A 503 13.71 -2.52 -23.57
CA SER A 503 14.43 -3.67 -24.18
C SER A 503 15.72 -4.13 -23.48
N GLY A 504 16.22 -3.35 -22.52
CA GLY A 504 17.44 -3.64 -21.77
C GLY A 504 17.24 -4.58 -20.59
N LYS A 505 18.35 -4.86 -19.90
CA LYS A 505 18.42 -5.81 -18.77
C LYS A 505 17.52 -5.40 -17.60
N ASP A 506 17.44 -4.11 -17.28
CA ASP A 506 16.80 -3.62 -16.06
C ASP A 506 15.28 -3.71 -16.14
N SER A 507 14.68 -3.32 -17.26
CA SER A 507 13.23 -3.44 -17.47
C SER A 507 12.79 -4.91 -17.54
N ASN A 508 13.58 -5.77 -18.18
CA ASN A 508 13.37 -7.21 -18.21
C ASN A 508 13.48 -7.86 -16.82
N TYR A 509 14.49 -7.48 -16.04
CA TYR A 509 14.70 -8.02 -14.70
C TYR A 509 13.62 -7.54 -13.73
N ALA A 510 13.26 -6.25 -13.79
CA ALA A 510 12.19 -5.67 -12.98
C ALA A 510 10.85 -6.39 -13.23
N MET A 511 10.51 -6.65 -14.50
CA MET A 511 9.35 -7.44 -14.88
C MET A 511 9.38 -8.85 -14.27
N HIS A 512 10.50 -9.56 -14.42
CA HIS A 512 10.66 -10.92 -13.89
C HIS A 512 10.51 -10.96 -12.37
N VAL A 513 11.11 -10.01 -11.64
CA VAL A 513 11.00 -9.92 -10.17
C VAL A 513 9.54 -9.76 -9.74
N MET A 514 8.76 -8.95 -10.46
CA MET A 514 7.34 -8.75 -10.16
C MET A 514 6.51 -10.00 -10.48
N GLN A 515 6.79 -10.72 -11.56
CA GLN A 515 6.12 -11.99 -11.86
C GLN A 515 6.38 -13.07 -10.80
N GLN A 516 7.60 -13.15 -10.27
CA GLN A 516 7.94 -14.03 -9.15
C GLN A 516 7.19 -13.68 -7.84
N GLN A 517 6.62 -12.48 -7.75
CA GLN A 517 5.79 -12.03 -6.64
C GLN A 517 4.29 -12.12 -6.93
N ASN A 518 3.89 -12.91 -7.93
CA ASN A 518 2.49 -13.14 -8.34
C ASN A 518 1.77 -11.91 -8.89
N TYR A 519 2.49 -10.94 -9.44
CA TYR A 519 1.87 -9.87 -10.22
C TYR A 519 1.67 -10.33 -11.66
N SER A 520 0.52 -9.98 -12.24
CA SER A 520 0.25 -10.23 -13.66
C SER A 520 0.87 -9.14 -14.50
N ILE A 521 1.46 -9.50 -15.64
CA ILE A 521 2.00 -8.55 -16.61
C ILE A 521 1.09 -8.57 -17.81
N GLU A 522 0.38 -7.46 -18.05
CA GLU A 522 -0.64 -7.39 -19.10
C GLU A 522 -0.12 -6.77 -20.39
N CYS A 523 0.88 -5.88 -20.29
CA CYS A 523 1.45 -5.23 -21.46
C CYS A 523 2.85 -4.65 -21.20
N LEU A 524 3.61 -4.47 -22.27
CA LEU A 524 4.82 -3.67 -22.34
C LEU A 524 4.47 -2.28 -22.87
N ILE A 525 5.12 -1.25 -22.34
CA ILE A 525 4.93 0.16 -22.70
C ILE A 525 6.29 0.72 -23.09
N THR A 526 6.45 1.04 -24.37
CA THR A 526 7.70 1.58 -24.91
C THR A 526 7.47 2.97 -25.48
N ILE A 527 8.29 3.92 -25.06
CA ILE A 527 8.31 5.28 -25.60
C ILE A 527 9.50 5.40 -26.55
N LYS A 528 9.23 5.71 -27.81
CA LYS A 528 10.26 5.85 -28.84
C LYS A 528 10.50 7.33 -29.13
N SER A 529 11.67 7.82 -28.73
CA SER A 529 12.08 9.20 -29.01
C SER A 529 12.65 9.36 -30.41
N GLN A 530 12.21 10.42 -31.11
CA GLN A 530 12.82 10.88 -32.36
C GLN A 530 14.13 11.66 -32.11
N ASN A 531 14.39 12.06 -30.86
CA ASN A 531 15.60 12.77 -30.45
C ASN A 531 16.66 11.75 -29.97
N LEU A 532 17.82 11.76 -30.63
CA LEU A 532 18.95 10.90 -30.24
C LEU A 532 19.59 11.30 -28.90
N ASP A 533 19.33 12.53 -28.43
CA ASP A 533 19.81 13.06 -27.15
C ASP A 533 18.66 13.18 -26.12
N SER A 534 17.63 12.34 -26.23
CA SER A 534 16.52 12.30 -25.25
C SER A 534 17.04 12.14 -23.83
N TYR A 535 16.46 12.89 -22.90
CA TYR A 535 16.83 12.84 -21.47
C TYR A 535 16.30 11.57 -20.77
N MET A 536 15.35 10.84 -21.38
CA MET A 536 14.66 9.70 -20.75
C MET A 536 14.52 8.44 -21.63
N PHE A 537 14.44 8.54 -22.96
CA PHE A 537 13.94 7.46 -23.84
C PHE A 537 14.81 7.13 -25.06
N HIS A 538 16.13 7.34 -24.97
CA HIS A 538 17.03 6.91 -26.04
C HIS A 538 17.65 5.54 -25.73
N THR A 539 17.11 4.48 -26.34
CA THR A 539 17.73 3.15 -26.31
C THR A 539 18.03 2.66 -27.73
N PRO A 540 19.28 2.28 -28.05
CA PRO A 540 19.61 1.67 -29.33
C PRO A 540 18.78 0.39 -29.57
N ASN A 541 18.30 0.19 -30.81
CA ASN A 541 17.49 -0.96 -31.22
C ASN A 541 16.11 -1.07 -30.53
N ILE A 542 15.54 0.03 -30.03
CA ILE A 542 14.20 0.04 -29.42
C ILE A 542 13.10 -0.54 -30.33
N ASP A 543 13.29 -0.49 -31.65
CA ASP A 543 12.42 -1.13 -32.65
C ASP A 543 12.31 -2.65 -32.49
N LEU A 544 13.31 -3.28 -31.85
CA LEU A 544 13.31 -4.71 -31.53
C LEU A 544 12.55 -5.03 -30.23
N ALA A 545 12.06 -4.03 -29.49
CA ALA A 545 11.15 -4.27 -28.37
C ALA A 545 9.91 -5.06 -28.81
N ARG A 546 9.44 -4.85 -30.05
CA ARG A 546 8.36 -5.65 -30.65
C ARG A 546 8.72 -7.12 -30.75
N LEU A 547 9.95 -7.44 -31.17
CA LEU A 547 10.43 -8.81 -31.27
C LEU A 547 10.52 -9.47 -29.88
N GLN A 548 10.93 -8.72 -28.85
CA GLN A 548 10.91 -9.19 -27.46
C GLN A 548 9.48 -9.40 -26.95
N ALA A 549 8.56 -8.48 -27.26
CA ALA A 549 7.15 -8.61 -26.91
C ALA A 549 6.52 -9.87 -27.54
N GLU A 550 6.78 -10.11 -28.83
CA GLU A 550 6.39 -11.34 -29.53
C GLU A 550 7.04 -12.59 -28.91
N ALA A 551 8.31 -12.51 -28.51
CA ALA A 551 9.01 -13.61 -27.86
C ALA A 551 8.42 -13.98 -26.49
N MET A 552 7.86 -13.01 -25.77
CA MET A 552 7.21 -13.17 -24.47
C MET A 552 5.70 -13.40 -24.57
N GLU A 553 5.12 -13.32 -25.77
CA GLU A 553 3.67 -13.33 -26.01
C GLU A 553 2.91 -12.23 -25.24
N LEU A 554 3.52 -11.04 -25.12
CA LEU A 554 2.93 -9.89 -24.44
C LEU A 554 2.53 -8.79 -25.44
N PRO A 555 1.38 -8.11 -25.23
CA PRO A 555 1.04 -6.91 -25.96
C PRO A 555 2.07 -5.79 -25.75
N LEU A 556 2.33 -5.00 -26.79
CA LEU A 556 3.22 -3.84 -26.76
C LEU A 556 2.46 -2.57 -27.15
N ILE A 557 2.48 -1.57 -26.27
CA ILE A 557 2.09 -0.20 -26.58
C ILE A 557 3.35 0.56 -26.96
N GLU A 558 3.39 1.05 -28.21
CA GLU A 558 4.43 1.93 -28.70
C GLU A 558 3.88 3.35 -28.86
N GLU A 559 4.52 4.31 -28.20
CA GLU A 559 4.19 5.73 -28.30
C GLU A 559 5.40 6.52 -28.83
N LEU A 560 5.18 7.41 -29.79
CA LEU A 560 6.24 8.23 -30.39
C LEU A 560 6.34 9.56 -29.66
N THR A 561 7.55 9.98 -29.29
CA THR A 561 7.79 11.32 -28.73
C THR A 561 8.79 12.11 -29.58
N LYS A 562 8.60 13.43 -29.64
CA LYS A 562 9.56 14.35 -30.28
C LYS A 562 10.85 14.55 -29.48
N GLY A 563 10.84 14.12 -28.22
CA GLY A 563 11.99 14.20 -27.36
C GLY A 563 12.22 15.57 -26.71
N GLU A 564 11.14 16.34 -26.55
CA GLU A 564 11.15 17.66 -25.93
C GLU A 564 10.88 17.52 -24.42
N LYS A 565 11.73 18.15 -23.59
CA LYS A 565 11.61 18.12 -22.13
C LYS A 565 10.20 18.53 -21.69
N GLU A 566 9.65 17.81 -20.71
CA GLU A 566 8.25 17.87 -20.25
C GLU A 566 7.19 17.31 -21.21
N LYS A 567 7.27 17.52 -22.53
CA LYS A 567 6.34 16.87 -23.47
C LYS A 567 6.51 15.35 -23.54
N GLU A 568 7.75 14.87 -23.40
CA GLU A 568 8.03 13.43 -23.28
C GLU A 568 7.27 12.77 -22.11
N LEU A 569 7.00 13.51 -21.02
CA LEU A 569 6.21 13.00 -19.90
C LEU A 569 4.73 12.92 -20.23
N ASP A 570 4.19 13.91 -20.97
CA ASP A 570 2.81 13.87 -21.44
C ASP A 570 2.58 12.71 -22.41
N ASP A 571 3.54 12.47 -23.31
CA ASP A 571 3.51 11.33 -24.23
C ASP A 571 3.55 9.99 -23.46
N MET A 572 4.44 9.87 -22.46
CA MET A 572 4.47 8.71 -21.57
C MET A 572 3.15 8.53 -20.81
N LYS A 573 2.57 9.63 -20.30
CA LYS A 573 1.28 9.62 -19.62
C LYS A 573 0.17 9.11 -20.52
N ASN A 574 0.14 9.53 -21.79
CA ASN A 574 -0.84 9.04 -22.78
C ASN A 574 -0.67 7.54 -23.04
N ALA A 575 0.57 7.05 -23.15
CA ALA A 575 0.85 5.62 -23.30
C ALA A 575 0.36 4.80 -22.10
N ILE A 576 0.57 5.32 -20.89
CA ILE A 576 0.09 4.70 -19.64
C ILE A 576 -1.45 4.73 -19.55
N ILE A 577 -2.10 5.83 -19.98
CA ILE A 577 -3.57 5.91 -20.07
C ILE A 577 -4.10 4.83 -21.02
N ARG A 578 -3.49 4.68 -22.21
CA ARG A 578 -3.86 3.61 -23.14
C ARG A 578 -3.65 2.24 -22.54
N ALA A 579 -2.54 2.01 -21.85
CA ALA A 579 -2.28 0.75 -21.16
C ALA A 579 -3.37 0.43 -20.12
N LYS A 580 -3.77 1.45 -19.36
CA LYS A 580 -4.84 1.35 -18.36
C LYS A 580 -6.19 1.05 -19.00
N ASP A 581 -6.53 1.70 -20.09
CA ASP A 581 -7.85 1.58 -20.72
C ASP A 581 -7.97 0.31 -21.58
N GLU A 582 -6.91 -0.07 -22.31
CA GLU A 582 -6.90 -1.24 -23.21
C GLU A 582 -6.64 -2.55 -22.46
N PHE A 583 -5.77 -2.54 -21.43
CA PHE A 583 -5.33 -3.75 -20.72
C PHE A 583 -5.73 -3.80 -19.24
N GLY A 584 -6.38 -2.76 -18.72
CA GLY A 584 -6.88 -2.74 -17.34
C GLY A 584 -5.77 -2.78 -16.29
N ILE A 585 -4.59 -2.21 -16.57
CA ILE A 585 -3.49 -2.19 -15.61
C ILE A 585 -3.87 -1.38 -14.37
N GLU A 586 -3.43 -1.87 -13.21
CA GLU A 586 -3.60 -1.26 -11.88
C GLU A 586 -2.28 -0.64 -11.38
N GLY A 587 -1.18 -0.84 -12.12
CA GLY A 587 0.11 -0.26 -11.83
C GLY A 587 1.13 -0.37 -12.96
N VAL A 588 2.26 0.30 -12.78
CA VAL A 588 3.36 0.40 -13.75
C VAL A 588 4.67 -0.01 -13.08
N ILE A 589 5.42 -0.89 -13.74
CA ILE A 589 6.77 -1.30 -13.34
C ILE A 589 7.78 -0.42 -14.06
N THR A 590 8.79 0.05 -13.33
CA THR A 590 9.95 0.74 -13.87
C THR A 590 11.23 -0.03 -13.58
N GLY A 591 12.13 -0.05 -14.56
CA GLY A 591 13.49 -0.57 -14.43
C GLY A 591 14.48 0.40 -13.77
N ALA A 592 14.03 1.53 -13.22
CA ALA A 592 14.93 2.49 -12.59
C ALA A 592 15.63 1.89 -11.34
N LEU A 593 16.98 1.87 -11.34
CA LEU A 593 17.78 1.36 -10.21
C LEU A 593 18.17 2.46 -9.22
N TYR A 594 18.66 3.61 -9.71
CA TYR A 594 19.18 4.70 -8.84
C TYR A 594 18.75 6.13 -9.20
N SER A 595 18.11 6.37 -10.35
CA SER A 595 17.66 7.72 -10.74
C SER A 595 16.39 8.18 -10.02
N ASN A 596 16.54 9.01 -8.96
CA ASN A 596 15.41 9.64 -8.25
C ASN A 596 14.56 10.48 -9.21
N TYR A 597 15.21 11.16 -10.17
CA TYR A 597 14.55 12.03 -11.14
C TYR A 597 13.56 11.28 -12.04
N GLN A 598 13.95 10.12 -12.57
CA GLN A 598 13.06 9.30 -13.41
C GLN A 598 11.94 8.68 -12.57
N ARG A 599 12.29 8.13 -11.40
CA ARG A 599 11.35 7.50 -10.49
C ARG A 599 10.25 8.46 -10.05
N GLU A 600 10.60 9.63 -9.51
CA GLU A 600 9.63 10.62 -9.02
C GLU A 600 8.65 11.10 -10.10
N ARG A 601 9.11 11.22 -11.34
CA ARG A 601 8.26 11.63 -12.47
C ARG A 601 7.26 10.54 -12.85
N ILE A 602 7.72 9.29 -12.96
CA ILE A 602 6.85 8.14 -13.24
C ILE A 602 5.86 7.95 -12.10
N GLU A 603 6.31 8.03 -10.85
CA GLU A 603 5.45 7.94 -9.67
C GLU A 603 4.37 9.02 -9.70
N ARG A 604 4.72 10.28 -10.01
CA ARG A 604 3.73 11.37 -10.10
C ARG A 604 2.69 11.12 -11.19
N VAL A 605 3.12 10.67 -12.37
CA VAL A 605 2.19 10.32 -13.46
C VAL A 605 1.26 9.18 -13.02
N CYS A 606 1.80 8.14 -12.38
CA CYS A 606 0.98 7.05 -11.86
C CYS A 606 -0.01 7.52 -10.80
N ASP A 607 0.42 8.36 -9.86
CA ASP A 607 -0.42 8.92 -8.79
C ASP A 607 -1.57 9.76 -9.38
N GLU A 608 -1.30 10.61 -10.38
CA GLU A 608 -2.32 11.38 -11.10
C GLU A 608 -3.32 10.48 -11.84
N LEU A 609 -2.87 9.33 -12.33
CA LEU A 609 -3.71 8.36 -13.03
C LEU A 609 -4.39 7.36 -12.09
N GLY A 610 -4.12 7.41 -10.78
CA GLY A 610 -4.61 6.43 -9.80
C GLY A 610 -4.05 5.01 -10.04
N LEU A 611 -2.80 4.91 -10.51
CA LEU A 611 -2.05 3.69 -10.73
C LEU A 611 -0.94 3.56 -9.69
N LYS A 612 -0.60 2.32 -9.31
CA LYS A 612 0.55 2.08 -8.42
C LYS A 612 1.86 2.02 -9.21
N ALA A 613 2.92 2.67 -8.72
CA ALA A 613 4.24 2.59 -9.33
C ALA A 613 5.14 1.58 -8.58
N PHE A 614 5.84 0.72 -9.32
CA PHE A 614 6.71 -0.32 -8.79
C PHE A 614 8.14 -0.17 -9.32
N SER A 615 9.09 0.07 -8.43
CA SER A 615 10.55 0.09 -8.72
C SER A 615 11.24 -1.06 -7.97
N PRO A 616 11.09 -2.32 -8.40
CA PRO A 616 11.52 -3.48 -7.61
C PRO A 616 13.04 -3.61 -7.48
N LEU A 617 13.79 -3.02 -8.41
CA LEU A 617 15.25 -3.06 -8.45
C LEU A 617 15.89 -1.83 -7.78
N TRP A 618 15.07 -0.91 -7.25
CA TRP A 618 15.54 0.32 -6.65
C TRP A 618 16.53 0.04 -5.51
N HIS A 619 17.73 0.63 -5.60
CA HIS A 619 18.84 0.44 -4.64
C HIS A 619 19.42 -0.98 -4.55
N ILE A 620 19.20 -1.84 -5.54
CA ILE A 620 19.88 -3.13 -5.63
C ILE A 620 21.40 -2.93 -5.75
N ASP A 621 22.18 -3.83 -5.15
CA ASP A 621 23.61 -3.86 -5.38
C ASP A 621 23.91 -4.24 -6.83
N GLN A 622 24.71 -3.43 -7.52
CA GLN A 622 24.88 -3.46 -8.98
C GLN A 622 25.68 -4.68 -9.44
N GLU A 623 26.69 -5.09 -8.66
CA GLU A 623 27.44 -6.32 -8.94
C GLU A 623 26.52 -7.54 -8.76
N LYS A 624 25.79 -7.58 -7.64
CA LYS A 624 24.85 -8.65 -7.35
C LYS A 624 23.77 -8.77 -8.43
N GLU A 625 23.24 -7.66 -8.92
CA GLU A 625 22.26 -7.63 -10.01
C GLU A 625 22.78 -8.33 -11.26
N MET A 626 24.00 -7.98 -11.70
CA MET A 626 24.60 -8.56 -12.90
C MET A 626 24.79 -10.08 -12.78
N TYR A 627 25.23 -10.57 -11.62
CA TYR A 627 25.31 -12.02 -11.38
C TYR A 627 23.93 -12.68 -11.32
N GLN A 628 22.96 -12.05 -10.67
CA GLN A 628 21.60 -12.58 -10.58
C GLN A 628 20.93 -12.73 -11.94
N LEU A 629 21.15 -11.78 -12.86
CA LEU A 629 20.70 -11.89 -14.24
C LEU A 629 21.22 -13.18 -14.89
N LEU A 630 22.53 -13.45 -14.78
CA LEU A 630 23.11 -14.67 -15.35
C LEU A 630 22.61 -15.95 -14.66
N ASP A 631 22.52 -15.95 -13.32
CA ASP A 631 22.02 -17.09 -12.53
C ASP A 631 20.57 -17.45 -12.88
N LEU A 632 19.76 -16.45 -13.21
CA LEU A 632 18.38 -16.63 -13.64
C LEU A 632 18.28 -17.05 -15.11
N GLY A 633 19.39 -17.07 -15.86
CA GLY A 633 19.41 -17.46 -17.27
C GLY A 633 19.02 -16.34 -18.23
N PHE A 634 19.24 -15.06 -17.86
CA PHE A 634 19.17 -13.97 -18.83
C PHE A 634 20.38 -13.98 -19.74
N GLU A 635 20.14 -13.90 -21.05
CA GLU A 635 21.15 -13.65 -22.06
C GLU A 635 20.97 -12.23 -22.60
N PHE A 636 22.02 -11.41 -22.51
CA PHE A 636 21.99 -10.04 -23.00
C PHE A 636 23.35 -9.64 -23.57
N ILE A 637 23.29 -8.65 -24.46
CA ILE A 637 24.46 -8.03 -25.07
C ILE A 637 24.55 -6.56 -24.63
N PHE A 638 25.73 -5.97 -24.72
CA PHE A 638 25.84 -4.52 -24.72
C PHE A 638 25.52 -3.97 -26.12
N SER A 639 24.50 -3.13 -26.19
CA SER A 639 24.04 -2.46 -27.42
C SER A 639 24.80 -1.17 -27.67
N SER A 640 25.31 -0.52 -26.62
CA SER A 640 26.31 0.55 -26.73
C SER A 640 27.19 0.63 -25.49
N VAL A 641 28.37 1.23 -25.65
CA VAL A 641 29.27 1.63 -24.56
C VAL A 641 29.69 3.08 -24.78
N ALA A 642 29.89 3.83 -23.69
CA ALA A 642 30.27 5.24 -23.70
C ALA A 642 31.11 5.61 -22.46
N ALA A 643 32.03 4.73 -22.03
CA ALA A 643 32.82 4.94 -20.83
C ALA A 643 34.27 4.50 -20.99
N TYR A 644 35.17 5.23 -20.34
CA TYR A 644 36.60 4.90 -20.29
C TYR A 644 36.80 3.47 -19.80
N GLY A 645 37.63 2.68 -20.49
CA GLY A 645 37.87 1.27 -20.19
C GLY A 645 36.94 0.28 -20.91
N LEU A 646 35.84 0.74 -21.49
CA LEU A 646 35.00 -0.03 -22.41
C LEU A 646 35.35 0.36 -23.85
N ASN A 647 35.42 -0.59 -24.77
CA ASN A 647 35.71 -0.35 -26.18
C ASN A 647 34.80 -1.21 -27.05
N LYS A 648 34.93 -1.13 -28.38
CA LYS A 648 34.09 -1.90 -29.32
C LYS A 648 34.06 -3.42 -29.11
N SER A 649 35.03 -4.00 -28.40
CA SER A 649 35.01 -5.46 -28.12
C SER A 649 33.95 -5.88 -27.09
N TRP A 650 33.33 -4.91 -26.42
CA TRP A 650 32.28 -5.15 -25.44
C TRP A 650 30.88 -5.25 -26.03
N VAL A 651 30.64 -4.67 -27.21
CA VAL A 651 29.31 -4.60 -27.81
C VAL A 651 29.03 -5.81 -28.72
N GLY A 652 27.75 -6.18 -28.86
CA GLY A 652 27.31 -7.17 -29.85
C GLY A 652 27.60 -8.63 -29.49
N ARG A 653 28.04 -8.91 -28.27
CA ARG A 653 28.31 -10.26 -27.77
C ARG A 653 27.61 -10.50 -26.45
N ILE A 654 27.26 -11.76 -26.18
CA ILE A 654 26.65 -12.17 -24.91
C ILE A 654 27.64 -11.93 -23.77
N ILE A 655 27.14 -11.32 -22.70
CA ILE A 655 27.89 -11.06 -21.47
C ILE A 655 28.00 -12.33 -20.63
N SER A 656 29.20 -12.63 -20.16
CA SER A 656 29.50 -13.79 -19.31
C SER A 656 29.96 -13.38 -17.91
N GLU A 657 30.01 -14.32 -16.97
CA GLU A 657 30.55 -14.07 -15.62
C GLU A 657 31.97 -13.46 -15.66
N LYS A 658 32.82 -13.93 -16.58
CA LYS A 658 34.18 -13.39 -16.77
C LYS A 658 34.19 -11.93 -17.22
N ASP A 659 33.13 -11.47 -17.86
CA ASP A 659 32.98 -10.08 -18.24
C ASP A 659 32.51 -9.22 -17.09
N ILE A 660 31.63 -9.75 -16.22
CA ILE A 660 31.28 -9.10 -14.95
C ILE A 660 32.54 -8.92 -14.08
N GLU A 661 33.37 -9.95 -13.93
CA GLU A 661 34.64 -9.83 -13.19
C GLU A 661 35.56 -8.71 -13.72
N LYS A 662 35.55 -8.47 -15.05
CA LYS A 662 36.31 -7.37 -15.65
C LYS A 662 35.67 -6.02 -15.34
N LEU A 663 34.33 -5.93 -15.36
CA LEU A 663 33.61 -4.71 -14.99
C LEU A 663 33.85 -4.36 -13.51
N VAL A 664 33.85 -5.34 -12.61
CA VAL A 664 34.21 -5.16 -11.20
C VAL A 664 35.64 -4.59 -11.06
N LYS A 665 36.61 -5.16 -11.78
CA LYS A 665 37.98 -4.61 -11.80
C LYS A 665 38.06 -3.19 -12.36
N LEU A 666 37.21 -2.85 -13.34
CA LEU A 666 37.12 -1.48 -13.86
C LEU A 666 36.46 -0.54 -12.83
N ASN A 667 35.43 -0.99 -12.12
CA ASN A 667 34.83 -0.25 -11.01
C ASN A 667 35.89 0.09 -9.94
N GLU A 668 36.67 -0.89 -9.48
CA GLU A 668 37.74 -0.69 -8.50
C GLU A 668 38.82 0.30 -8.99
N LYS A 669 39.13 0.29 -10.29
CA LYS A 669 40.22 1.08 -10.85
C LYS A 669 39.83 2.52 -11.19
N ILE A 670 38.64 2.71 -11.76
CA ILE A 670 38.21 3.98 -12.38
C ILE A 670 36.80 4.41 -11.98
N GLY A 671 36.14 3.69 -11.08
CA GLY A 671 34.80 4.04 -10.59
C GLY A 671 33.66 3.77 -11.58
N LEU A 672 33.90 2.99 -12.63
CA LEU A 672 32.89 2.60 -13.63
C LEU A 672 31.72 1.85 -12.97
N ASN A 673 30.47 2.18 -13.26
CA ASN A 673 29.34 1.42 -12.73
C ASN A 673 29.24 0.03 -13.38
N VAL A 674 29.24 -1.03 -12.57
CA VAL A 674 29.22 -2.43 -13.03
C VAL A 674 27.95 -2.78 -13.82
N ALA A 675 26.82 -2.17 -13.48
CA ALA A 675 25.55 -2.38 -14.16
C ALA A 675 25.21 -1.27 -15.18
N GLY A 676 26.10 -0.29 -15.39
CA GLY A 676 25.96 0.72 -16.46
C GLY A 676 24.98 1.86 -16.17
N GLU A 677 24.54 2.04 -14.91
CA GLU A 677 23.59 3.09 -14.50
C GLU A 677 24.06 4.53 -14.77
N GLY A 678 25.36 4.77 -14.87
CA GLY A 678 25.93 6.08 -15.20
C GLY A 678 25.85 6.40 -16.70
N GLY A 679 25.21 5.55 -17.50
CA GLY A 679 25.21 5.62 -18.96
C GLY A 679 26.47 5.01 -19.58
N GLU A 680 27.23 4.21 -18.83
CA GLU A 680 28.46 3.59 -19.33
C GLU A 680 28.20 2.60 -20.46
N PHE A 681 27.06 1.93 -20.41
CA PHE A 681 26.59 1.05 -21.47
C PHE A 681 25.07 0.92 -21.49
N GLU A 682 24.54 0.63 -22.67
CA GLU A 682 23.16 0.18 -22.85
C GLU A 682 23.15 -1.31 -23.15
N SER A 683 22.06 -1.99 -22.79
CA SER A 683 21.92 -3.43 -22.98
C SER A 683 20.73 -3.78 -23.85
N PHE A 684 20.78 -4.95 -24.48
CA PHE A 684 19.66 -5.56 -25.18
C PHE A 684 19.57 -7.04 -24.80
N VAL A 685 18.40 -7.46 -24.30
CA VAL A 685 18.15 -8.83 -23.85
C VAL A 685 17.73 -9.69 -25.03
N THR A 686 18.48 -10.75 -25.30
CA THR A 686 18.21 -11.72 -26.38
C THR A 686 17.42 -12.93 -25.89
N ASP A 687 17.59 -13.28 -24.61
CA ASP A 687 16.81 -14.34 -23.97
C ASP A 687 16.68 -14.13 -22.44
N GLY A 688 15.68 -14.74 -21.84
CA GLY A 688 15.51 -14.81 -20.39
C GLY A 688 14.35 -15.70 -19.96
N PRO A 689 14.10 -15.83 -18.65
CA PRO A 689 13.05 -16.69 -18.09
C PRO A 689 11.64 -16.46 -18.66
N MET A 690 11.36 -15.23 -19.08
CA MET A 690 10.03 -14.81 -19.54
C MET A 690 9.81 -15.00 -21.04
N TYR A 691 10.85 -15.38 -21.76
CA TYR A 691 10.80 -15.57 -23.20
C TYR A 691 10.35 -17.00 -23.51
N HIS A 692 9.37 -17.15 -24.40
CA HIS A 692 8.97 -18.43 -24.98
C HIS A 692 9.87 -18.82 -26.18
N LYS A 693 10.42 -17.82 -26.87
CA LYS A 693 11.40 -17.95 -27.96
C LYS A 693 12.61 -17.07 -27.69
N LYS A 694 13.79 -17.47 -28.13
CA LYS A 694 14.98 -16.61 -28.04
C LYS A 694 15.13 -15.77 -29.30
N ILE A 695 15.76 -14.60 -29.16
CA ILE A 695 16.08 -13.72 -30.28
C ILE A 695 17.47 -14.06 -30.80
N GLU A 696 17.54 -14.55 -32.03
CA GLU A 696 18.81 -14.81 -32.71
C GLU A 696 19.16 -13.63 -33.63
N ILE A 697 20.26 -12.95 -33.32
CA ILE A 697 20.80 -11.86 -34.14
C ILE A 697 21.51 -12.46 -35.35
N LYS A 698 20.99 -12.23 -36.55
CA LYS A 698 21.57 -12.73 -37.82
C LYS A 698 22.58 -11.77 -38.39
N GLU A 699 22.27 -10.48 -38.37
CA GLU A 699 23.12 -9.42 -38.90
C GLU A 699 23.10 -8.21 -37.99
N MET A 700 24.29 -7.64 -37.77
CA MET A 700 24.48 -6.43 -37.00
C MET A 700 25.67 -5.64 -37.52
N GLU A 701 25.63 -4.32 -37.35
CA GLU A 701 26.71 -3.40 -37.68
C GLU A 701 27.26 -2.76 -36.40
N VAL A 702 28.58 -2.79 -36.21
CA VAL A 702 29.26 -2.10 -35.11
C VAL A 702 29.75 -0.74 -35.60
N ILE A 703 29.22 0.32 -34.99
CA ILE A 703 29.60 1.71 -35.28
C ILE A 703 30.47 2.22 -34.12
N GLU A 704 31.76 2.37 -34.38
CA GLU A 704 32.74 2.95 -33.45
C GLU A 704 32.86 4.46 -33.69
N ARG A 705 32.63 5.28 -32.66
CA ARG A 705 32.82 6.74 -32.74
C ARG A 705 34.22 7.15 -32.31
N ASP A 706 34.69 6.55 -31.23
CA ASP A 706 36.03 6.73 -30.67
C ASP A 706 36.43 5.46 -29.88
N GLU A 707 37.62 5.48 -29.26
CA GLU A 707 38.17 4.32 -28.54
C GLU A 707 37.24 3.80 -27.43
N TYR A 708 36.45 4.68 -26.81
CA TYR A 708 35.61 4.36 -25.66
C TYR A 708 34.10 4.42 -25.94
N THR A 709 33.73 4.70 -27.19
CA THR A 709 32.35 4.88 -27.61
C THR A 709 32.04 4.02 -28.84
N ALA A 710 31.22 2.99 -28.66
CA ALA A 710 30.76 2.11 -29.73
C ALA A 710 29.29 1.74 -29.55
N LYS A 711 28.58 1.53 -30.65
CA LYS A 711 27.20 1.03 -30.63
C LYS A 711 26.96 -0.04 -31.68
N VAL A 712 25.99 -0.91 -31.42
CA VAL A 712 25.54 -1.96 -32.34
C VAL A 712 24.17 -1.59 -32.88
N VAL A 713 24.05 -1.62 -34.20
CA VAL A 713 22.78 -1.54 -34.92
C VAL A 713 22.44 -2.94 -35.42
N ILE A 714 21.39 -3.54 -34.88
CA ILE A 714 20.93 -4.85 -35.32
C ILE A 714 20.05 -4.64 -36.56
N THR A 715 20.50 -5.13 -37.71
CA THR A 715 19.78 -4.98 -38.98
C THR A 715 18.85 -6.15 -39.26
N ASN A 716 19.14 -7.33 -38.71
CA ASN A 716 18.32 -8.52 -38.86
C ASN A 716 18.39 -9.40 -37.61
N ALA A 717 17.24 -9.68 -37.00
CA ALA A 717 17.09 -10.61 -35.90
C ALA A 717 15.78 -11.40 -36.09
N VAL A 718 15.78 -12.66 -35.65
CA VAL A 718 14.65 -13.57 -35.81
C VAL A 718 14.34 -14.30 -34.50
N LEU A 719 13.09 -14.68 -34.31
CA LEU A 719 12.69 -15.55 -33.21
C LEU A 719 12.99 -17.01 -33.55
N VAL A 720 13.63 -17.70 -32.62
CA VAL A 720 13.89 -19.14 -32.73
C VAL A 720 13.47 -19.85 -31.45
N ASP A 721 13.09 -21.12 -31.56
CA ASP A 721 12.67 -21.90 -30.42
C ASP A 721 13.82 -22.12 -29.43
N LYS A 722 13.47 -22.26 -28.16
CA LYS A 722 14.41 -22.61 -27.08
C LYS A 722 14.70 -24.11 -27.09
N GLU A 723 15.94 -24.47 -26.75
CA GLU A 723 16.36 -25.87 -26.62
C GLU A 723 15.90 -26.50 -25.30
#